data_AF-A0A8J5MB63-F1
#
_entry.id   AF-A0A8J5MB63-F1
#
_cell.length_a   1.000
_cell.length_b   1.000
_cell.length_c   1.000
_cell.angle_alpha   90.00
_cell.angle_beta   90.00
_cell.angle_gamma   90.00
#
_symmetry.space_group_name_H-M   'P 1'
#
loop_
_entity.id
_entity.type
_entity.pdbx_description
1 polymer ?
#
loop_
_entity_poly.entity_id
_entity_poly.type
_entity_poly.pdbx_seq_one_letter_code
_entity_poly.pdbx_strand_id
1 'polypeptide(L)'
;GAGTTPLYLTSTVNYDTDANTCKSGLPSLVTTTVVAVDVCSPTTTCTGQAAPYTGTSCSSTLTYKDDIAAAFGVNPYVIVEKYNAGQSCAAAQLSSIATYLADGKCHKTDTAKSYRVTRSADNSAAIKTFTDSTCGTGVTVLPVTASQTANSCVTGATGIADTKVYYGGSATPLYLSSMMTSTLTYKDDIAAVFGVNPYVIVEKYNAGKSCADAELSGITTYLADGKCYKTDTAKSYRVTRSADNSASIKTYTDAVCNTGVSSSTVSAADGTAHSCVSDTKVYGAGATPLYLSSTVNYDTSANTCKLGLPSSVATTVVAVDVCSPTTTCTGQAAPYTGTSCSSTLTYKDDMAAVFGVNPYVIVEKYNAGQSCATDQLTGVTTYLADGKCHKTDTAKSYRATRKADNSATVQSYTDAVCGTAVYGAGTTPLYLTSTVSYDTNANSCKSGLPSYVTTTVGAFAVCDDMAAAFGPNPYVIVQKYNSGQSCAAAELSSVTTYLADGKCHKTDTAKSYRATRKADNSATVQSYTDAVCGTGETVTPVSASQGTSNACTSDTKVYGAGTTPLYLTSTVNYDTDANTCSSGAPTVSSYKADMAAAFGSNPYLIVKTYNTGKKCAAAELSGVTTYLADGKCHKTGSSTSYAATRSADGSAVIQSYTDATCGVAGTRLTVTAAQTANSCAADAGGILDTKVL
;
A
#
# COMPACT_ATOMS: atom_id res chain seq x y z
N GLY A 1 -10.94 -65.41 -51.52
CA GLY A 1 -10.18 -64.57 -50.58
C GLY A 1 -10.55 -63.14 -50.85
N ALA A 2 -11.23 -62.48 -49.91
CA ALA A 2 -11.67 -61.10 -50.04
C ALA A 2 -10.81 -60.22 -49.14
N GLY A 3 -9.88 -59.51 -49.75
CA GLY A 3 -9.03 -58.53 -49.08
C GLY A 3 -8.32 -57.76 -50.18
N THR A 4 -8.77 -56.55 -50.46
CA THR A 4 -8.06 -55.64 -51.35
C THR A 4 -6.76 -55.24 -50.65
N THR A 5 -5.61 -55.49 -51.27
CA THR A 5 -4.33 -55.03 -50.74
C THR A 5 -4.38 -53.51 -50.55
N PRO A 6 -4.13 -52.98 -49.33
CA PRO A 6 -4.13 -51.55 -49.09
C PRO A 6 -3.04 -50.86 -49.91
N LEU A 7 -3.34 -49.66 -50.42
CA LEU A 7 -2.35 -48.85 -51.13
C LEU A 7 -1.43 -48.17 -50.09
N TYR A 8 -0.14 -48.12 -50.40
CA TYR A 8 0.86 -47.46 -49.58
C TYR A 8 0.86 -45.96 -49.87
N LEU A 9 1.03 -45.15 -48.83
CA LEU A 9 0.94 -43.71 -48.90
C LEU A 9 2.26 -43.09 -48.42
N THR A 10 2.84 -42.25 -49.27
CA THR A 10 4.00 -41.41 -48.90
C THR A 10 3.51 -39.99 -48.73
N SER A 11 3.64 -39.46 -47.51
CA SER A 11 3.15 -38.14 -47.14
C SER A 11 4.31 -37.18 -46.92
N THR A 12 4.23 -36.00 -47.53
CA THR A 12 5.06 -34.85 -47.20
C THR A 12 4.32 -34.02 -46.16
N VAL A 13 4.93 -33.85 -44.98
CA VAL A 13 4.35 -33.12 -43.85
C VAL A 13 5.06 -31.78 -43.72
N ASN A 14 4.30 -30.70 -43.84
CA ASN A 14 4.77 -29.33 -43.74
C ASN A 14 4.51 -28.77 -42.35
N TYR A 15 5.48 -28.03 -41.83
CA TYR A 15 5.42 -27.33 -40.55
C TYR A 15 5.73 -25.85 -40.75
N ASP A 16 4.79 -24.98 -40.39
CA ASP A 16 4.96 -23.52 -40.40
C ASP A 16 5.45 -23.02 -39.03
N THR A 17 6.56 -23.59 -38.55
CA THR A 17 7.18 -23.24 -37.27
C THR A 17 8.63 -22.80 -37.48
N ASP A 18 9.18 -22.01 -36.55
CA ASP A 18 10.58 -21.54 -36.59
C ASP A 18 11.59 -22.59 -36.08
N ALA A 19 11.15 -23.84 -35.82
CA ALA A 19 11.95 -24.88 -35.18
C ALA A 19 12.02 -26.15 -36.04
N ASN A 20 13.24 -26.65 -36.27
CA ASN A 20 13.54 -27.80 -37.14
C ASN A 20 13.23 -29.19 -36.53
N THR A 21 12.05 -29.36 -35.90
CA THR A 21 11.68 -30.60 -35.18
C THR A 21 10.44 -31.28 -35.78
N CYS A 22 10.66 -32.21 -36.72
CA CYS A 22 9.63 -32.94 -37.48
C CYS A 22 8.78 -33.97 -36.71
N LYS A 23 9.04 -34.19 -35.41
CA LYS A 23 8.39 -35.28 -34.65
C LYS A 23 7.43 -34.81 -33.55
N SER A 24 7.38 -33.50 -33.27
CA SER A 24 6.54 -32.94 -32.19
C SER A 24 5.79 -31.66 -32.56
N GLY A 25 5.99 -31.10 -33.76
CA GLY A 25 5.23 -29.93 -34.22
C GLY A 25 3.82 -30.30 -34.69
N LEU A 26 2.88 -29.38 -34.55
CA LEU A 26 1.57 -29.48 -35.21
C LEU A 26 1.77 -29.28 -36.73
N PRO A 27 1.38 -30.23 -37.59
CA PRO A 27 1.45 -30.03 -39.04
C PRO A 27 0.55 -28.89 -39.52
N SER A 28 1.02 -28.10 -40.49
CA SER A 28 0.17 -27.16 -41.22
C SER A 28 -0.51 -27.86 -42.39
N LEU A 29 0.27 -28.52 -43.27
CA LEU A 29 -0.23 -29.20 -44.46
C LEU A 29 0.39 -30.60 -44.58
N VAL A 30 -0.42 -31.61 -44.91
CA VAL A 30 0.07 -32.93 -45.32
C VAL A 30 -0.33 -33.18 -46.76
N THR A 31 0.63 -33.43 -47.65
CA THR A 31 0.38 -33.79 -49.05
C THR A 31 0.84 -35.21 -49.30
N THR A 32 -0.06 -36.05 -49.80
CA THR A 32 0.14 -37.50 -49.87
C THR A 32 -0.01 -38.02 -51.28
N THR A 33 0.99 -38.78 -51.72
CA THR A 33 0.99 -39.51 -53.00
C THR A 33 0.76 -40.99 -52.76
N VAL A 34 0.01 -41.61 -53.66
CA VAL A 34 -0.31 -43.05 -53.63
C VAL A 34 0.78 -43.82 -54.38
N VAL A 35 1.36 -44.83 -53.75
CA VAL A 35 2.38 -45.71 -54.34
C VAL A 35 1.97 -47.18 -54.26
N ALA A 36 2.32 -47.96 -55.29
CA ALA A 36 1.93 -49.36 -55.41
C ALA A 36 2.82 -50.32 -54.58
N VAL A 37 3.97 -49.85 -54.11
CA VAL A 37 4.95 -50.63 -53.33
C VAL A 37 5.43 -49.78 -52.15
N ASP A 38 5.60 -50.41 -50.99
CA ASP A 38 6.13 -49.75 -49.79
C ASP A 38 7.62 -49.44 -49.93
N VAL A 39 7.92 -48.24 -50.43
CA VAL A 39 9.28 -47.69 -50.54
C VAL A 39 9.47 -46.46 -49.65
N CYS A 40 8.53 -46.22 -48.72
CA CYS A 40 8.53 -45.02 -47.91
C CYS A 40 9.52 -45.13 -46.74
N SER A 41 10.39 -44.13 -46.59
CA SER A 41 11.29 -44.01 -45.45
C SER A 41 10.94 -42.74 -44.66
N PRO A 42 10.42 -42.86 -43.42
CA PRO A 42 10.01 -41.69 -42.65
C PRO A 42 11.24 -40.91 -42.17
N THR A 43 11.21 -39.60 -42.34
CA THR A 43 12.32 -38.74 -41.92
C THR A 43 12.26 -38.49 -40.42
N THR A 44 13.41 -38.51 -39.75
CA THR A 44 13.53 -38.13 -38.32
C THR A 44 13.86 -36.65 -38.12
N THR A 45 14.31 -35.94 -39.16
CA THR A 45 14.66 -34.51 -39.17
C THR A 45 14.00 -33.83 -40.38
N CYS A 46 13.58 -32.57 -40.24
CA CYS A 46 13.00 -31.85 -41.37
C CYS A 46 14.09 -31.31 -42.30
N THR A 47 13.71 -31.12 -43.57
CA THR A 47 14.50 -30.37 -44.53
C THR A 47 13.95 -28.94 -44.67
N GLY A 48 14.85 -27.96 -44.88
CA GLY A 48 14.51 -26.54 -45.00
C GLY A 48 15.46 -25.64 -44.21
N GLN A 49 15.72 -24.42 -44.70
CA GLN A 49 16.46 -23.40 -43.95
C GLN A 49 15.52 -22.41 -43.22
N ALA A 50 14.26 -22.34 -43.64
CA ALA A 50 13.20 -21.52 -43.05
C ALA A 50 11.84 -22.18 -43.34
N ALA A 51 10.80 -21.79 -42.59
CA ALA A 51 9.45 -22.29 -42.78
C ALA A 51 8.92 -22.06 -44.22
N PRO A 52 8.22 -23.04 -44.83
CA PRO A 52 7.80 -24.31 -44.21
C PRO A 52 8.93 -25.37 -44.18
N TYR A 53 9.13 -26.00 -43.02
CA TYR A 53 9.97 -27.20 -42.90
C TYR A 53 9.20 -28.42 -43.37
N THR A 54 9.87 -29.35 -44.06
CA THR A 54 9.21 -30.55 -44.63
C THR A 54 9.81 -31.85 -44.09
N GLY A 55 8.94 -32.81 -43.79
CA GLY A 55 9.30 -34.18 -43.43
C GLY A 55 8.51 -35.21 -44.24
N THR A 56 8.90 -36.47 -44.16
CA THR A 56 8.22 -37.61 -44.78
C THR A 56 7.58 -38.49 -43.71
N SER A 57 6.29 -38.81 -43.86
CA SER A 57 5.61 -39.85 -43.09
C SER A 57 5.03 -40.93 -44.02
N CYS A 58 4.96 -42.14 -43.49
CA CYS A 58 4.56 -43.34 -44.22
C CYS A 58 3.28 -43.89 -43.60
N SER A 59 2.28 -44.16 -44.42
CA SER A 59 1.03 -44.78 -43.98
C SER A 59 0.39 -45.64 -45.07
N SER A 60 -0.82 -46.11 -44.84
CA SER A 60 -1.62 -46.81 -45.83
C SER A 60 -3.02 -46.22 -45.90
N THR A 61 -3.77 -46.54 -46.96
CA THR A 61 -5.19 -46.15 -47.05
C THR A 61 -6.05 -46.68 -45.89
N LEU A 62 -5.54 -47.66 -45.11
CA LEU A 62 -6.23 -48.20 -43.93
C LEU A 62 -5.97 -47.37 -42.67
N THR A 63 -4.76 -46.85 -42.48
CA THR A 63 -4.33 -46.16 -41.24
C THR A 63 -4.31 -44.65 -41.37
N TYR A 64 -4.37 -44.10 -42.59
CA TYR A 64 -4.16 -42.68 -42.87
C TYR A 64 -4.98 -41.74 -41.98
N LYS A 65 -6.27 -42.04 -41.75
CA LYS A 65 -7.15 -41.17 -40.95
C LYS A 65 -6.77 -41.19 -39.47
N ASP A 66 -6.36 -42.34 -38.95
CA ASP A 66 -5.90 -42.46 -37.56
C ASP A 66 -4.54 -41.78 -37.37
N ASP A 67 -3.64 -41.94 -38.35
CA ASP A 67 -2.32 -41.29 -38.36
C ASP A 67 -2.46 -39.75 -38.38
N ILE A 68 -3.39 -39.23 -39.19
CA ILE A 68 -3.72 -37.80 -39.24
C ILE A 68 -4.38 -37.34 -37.94
N ALA A 69 -5.32 -38.11 -37.38
CA ALA A 69 -5.96 -37.76 -36.12
C ALA A 69 -4.94 -37.67 -34.97
N ALA A 70 -3.97 -38.59 -34.93
CA ALA A 70 -2.87 -38.55 -33.97
C ALA A 70 -1.94 -37.34 -34.19
N ALA A 71 -1.65 -36.98 -35.44
CA ALA A 71 -0.75 -35.88 -35.77
C ALA A 71 -1.35 -34.49 -35.46
N PHE A 72 -2.66 -34.29 -35.70
CA PHE A 72 -3.32 -33.01 -35.45
C PHE A 72 -3.94 -32.91 -34.05
N GLY A 73 -4.20 -34.05 -33.39
CA GLY A 73 -4.79 -34.11 -32.06
C GLY A 73 -6.17 -33.45 -32.03
N VAL A 74 -6.32 -32.46 -31.14
CA VAL A 74 -7.59 -31.72 -30.96
C VAL A 74 -7.81 -30.61 -32.00
N ASN A 75 -6.78 -30.28 -32.80
CA ASN A 75 -6.84 -29.15 -33.72
C ASN A 75 -7.75 -29.43 -34.92
N PRO A 76 -8.50 -28.44 -35.42
CA PRO A 76 -9.36 -28.58 -36.59
C PRO A 76 -8.56 -28.93 -37.84
N TYR A 77 -8.96 -29.96 -38.60
CA TYR A 77 -8.35 -30.25 -39.90
C TYR A 77 -9.37 -30.72 -40.95
N VAL A 78 -9.01 -30.56 -42.22
CA VAL A 78 -9.81 -30.98 -43.39
C VAL A 78 -8.95 -31.86 -44.29
N ILE A 79 -9.39 -33.10 -44.53
CA ILE A 79 -8.77 -34.03 -45.48
C ILE A 79 -9.51 -33.95 -46.80
N VAL A 80 -8.77 -33.78 -47.90
CA VAL A 80 -9.28 -33.77 -49.27
C VAL A 80 -8.65 -34.92 -50.04
N GLU A 81 -9.45 -35.92 -50.38
CA GLU A 81 -9.06 -37.00 -51.29
C GLU A 81 -9.48 -36.63 -52.71
N LYS A 82 -8.54 -36.66 -53.65
CA LYS A 82 -8.81 -36.47 -55.09
C LYS A 82 -8.69 -37.81 -55.82
N TYR A 83 -9.54 -37.98 -56.82
CA TYR A 83 -9.62 -39.18 -57.64
C TYR A 83 -9.35 -38.84 -59.10
N ASN A 84 -9.05 -39.85 -59.92
CA ASN A 84 -8.88 -39.68 -61.36
C ASN A 84 -10.17 -39.16 -62.00
N ALA A 85 -10.05 -38.13 -62.83
CA ALA A 85 -11.20 -37.41 -63.39
C ALA A 85 -12.17 -38.35 -64.13
N GLY A 86 -13.47 -38.25 -63.79
CA GLY A 86 -14.55 -39.01 -64.43
C GLY A 86 -14.61 -40.49 -64.02
N GLN A 87 -13.87 -40.91 -63.00
CA GLN A 87 -13.90 -42.27 -62.46
C GLN A 87 -14.72 -42.36 -61.18
N SER A 88 -15.06 -43.58 -60.75
CA SER A 88 -15.67 -43.79 -59.43
C SER A 88 -14.64 -43.58 -58.31
N CYS A 89 -15.09 -43.13 -57.13
CA CYS A 89 -14.22 -43.00 -55.96
C CYS A 89 -13.93 -44.32 -55.25
N ALA A 90 -13.52 -45.30 -56.03
CA ALA A 90 -12.89 -46.51 -55.56
C ALA A 90 -11.44 -46.22 -55.14
N ALA A 91 -10.94 -46.96 -54.15
CA ALA A 91 -9.57 -46.79 -53.64
C ALA A 91 -8.50 -46.85 -54.76
N ALA A 92 -8.72 -47.69 -55.77
CA ALA A 92 -7.81 -47.83 -56.92
C ALA A 92 -7.72 -46.58 -57.82
N GLN A 93 -8.66 -45.64 -57.70
CA GLN A 93 -8.71 -44.40 -58.49
C GLN A 93 -8.24 -43.18 -57.68
N LEU A 94 -7.78 -43.37 -56.44
CA LEU A 94 -7.27 -42.30 -55.59
C LEU A 94 -5.96 -41.76 -56.18
N SER A 95 -5.95 -40.47 -56.52
CA SER A 95 -4.81 -39.81 -57.17
C SER A 95 -3.92 -39.06 -56.19
N SER A 96 -4.52 -38.40 -55.19
CA SER A 96 -3.78 -37.67 -54.15
C SER A 96 -4.64 -37.41 -52.92
N ILE A 97 -4.00 -37.17 -51.78
CA ILE A 97 -4.67 -36.71 -50.56
C ILE A 97 -3.97 -35.45 -50.07
N ALA A 98 -4.73 -34.46 -49.61
CA ALA A 98 -4.21 -33.28 -48.93
C ALA A 98 -4.96 -33.05 -47.62
N THR A 99 -4.24 -32.96 -46.50
CA THR A 99 -4.82 -32.60 -45.20
C THR A 99 -4.37 -31.21 -44.79
N TYR A 100 -5.32 -30.30 -44.57
CA TYR A 100 -5.06 -28.91 -44.21
C TYR A 100 -5.42 -28.66 -42.74
N LEU A 101 -4.55 -27.96 -42.02
CA LEU A 101 -4.89 -27.32 -40.76
C LEU A 101 -5.98 -26.26 -41.01
N ALA A 102 -7.11 -26.40 -40.31
CA ALA A 102 -8.28 -25.55 -40.47
C ALA A 102 -8.44 -24.61 -39.26
N ASP A 103 -7.37 -23.92 -38.90
CA ASP A 103 -7.35 -22.94 -37.82
C ASP A 103 -7.69 -21.52 -38.30
N GLY A 104 -8.09 -21.33 -39.56
CA GLY A 104 -8.43 -20.02 -40.11
C GLY A 104 -7.25 -19.05 -40.26
N LYS A 105 -6.02 -19.46 -39.92
CA LYS A 105 -4.79 -18.68 -40.13
C LYS A 105 -4.25 -18.86 -41.55
N CYS A 106 -3.34 -17.97 -41.93
CA CYS A 106 -2.59 -18.12 -43.16
C CYS A 106 -1.40 -19.03 -42.93
N HIS A 107 -1.26 -20.07 -43.76
CA HIS A 107 -0.16 -21.03 -43.69
C HIS A 107 0.55 -21.12 -45.04
N LYS A 108 1.87 -21.16 -45.03
CA LYS A 108 2.66 -21.30 -46.26
C LYS A 108 2.60 -22.73 -46.80
N THR A 109 2.32 -22.88 -48.09
CA THR A 109 2.52 -24.17 -48.77
C THR A 109 3.96 -24.31 -49.30
N ASP A 110 4.55 -23.19 -49.70
CA ASP A 110 5.94 -23.04 -50.12
C ASP A 110 6.39 -21.58 -49.88
N THR A 111 7.52 -21.16 -50.45
CA THR A 111 8.06 -19.80 -50.27
C THR A 111 7.24 -18.70 -50.97
N ALA A 112 6.37 -19.06 -51.91
CA ALA A 112 5.61 -18.13 -52.75
C ALA A 112 4.09 -18.29 -52.64
N LYS A 113 3.58 -19.40 -52.07
CA LYS A 113 2.15 -19.70 -51.99
C LYS A 113 1.71 -19.99 -50.57
N SER A 114 0.45 -19.69 -50.30
CA SER A 114 -0.17 -19.94 -49.00
C SER A 114 -1.60 -20.43 -49.14
N TYR A 115 -2.17 -20.85 -48.02
CA TYR A 115 -3.55 -21.25 -47.92
C TYR A 115 -4.16 -20.77 -46.60
N ARG A 116 -5.49 -20.74 -46.56
CA ARG A 116 -6.29 -20.53 -45.36
C ARG A 116 -7.48 -21.47 -45.42
N VAL A 117 -7.68 -22.27 -44.37
CA VAL A 117 -8.85 -23.17 -44.27
C VAL A 117 -9.67 -22.83 -43.03
N THR A 118 -10.97 -22.77 -43.20
CA THR A 118 -11.95 -22.67 -42.10
C THR A 118 -12.91 -23.85 -42.15
N ARG A 119 -13.28 -24.36 -40.99
CA ARG A 119 -14.29 -25.40 -40.76
C ARG A 119 -15.29 -24.91 -39.72
N SER A 120 -16.56 -24.93 -40.09
CA SER A 120 -17.69 -24.58 -39.24
C SER A 120 -18.19 -25.79 -38.42
N ALA A 121 -18.99 -25.52 -37.38
CA ALA A 121 -19.58 -26.56 -36.53
C ALA A 121 -20.59 -27.47 -37.27
N ASP A 122 -21.18 -26.98 -38.37
CA ASP A 122 -22.07 -27.76 -39.26
C ASP A 122 -21.29 -28.65 -40.25
N ASN A 123 -19.96 -28.75 -40.10
CA ASN A 123 -19.03 -29.42 -41.02
C ASN A 123 -18.93 -28.80 -42.42
N SER A 124 -19.44 -27.58 -42.64
CA SER A 124 -19.04 -26.81 -43.81
C SER A 124 -17.57 -26.39 -43.70
N ALA A 125 -16.88 -26.30 -44.84
CA ALA A 125 -15.48 -25.88 -44.90
C ALA A 125 -15.20 -25.01 -46.11
N ALA A 126 -14.22 -24.12 -45.99
CA ALA A 126 -13.74 -23.32 -47.10
C ALA A 126 -12.22 -23.42 -47.15
N ILE A 127 -11.70 -24.04 -48.20
CA ILE A 127 -10.27 -24.11 -48.48
C ILE A 127 -9.95 -23.01 -49.48
N LYS A 128 -9.16 -22.02 -49.05
CA LYS A 128 -8.67 -20.93 -49.89
C LYS A 128 -7.20 -21.13 -50.13
N THR A 129 -6.79 -21.17 -51.39
CA THR A 129 -5.37 -21.18 -51.78
C THR A 129 -5.03 -19.87 -52.48
N PHE A 130 -3.83 -19.36 -52.21
CA PHE A 130 -3.36 -18.05 -52.66
C PHE A 130 -2.08 -18.20 -53.47
N THR A 131 -1.86 -17.26 -54.38
CA THR A 131 -0.65 -17.21 -55.22
C THR A 131 0.50 -16.44 -54.58
N ASP A 132 0.31 -15.89 -53.39
CA ASP A 132 1.34 -15.27 -52.56
C ASP A 132 1.50 -16.01 -51.21
N SER A 133 2.56 -15.69 -50.47
CA SER A 133 2.89 -16.33 -49.18
C SER A 133 2.17 -15.72 -47.98
N THR A 134 1.27 -14.75 -48.19
CA THR A 134 0.65 -13.91 -47.14
C THR A 134 -0.88 -13.94 -47.13
N CYS A 135 -1.48 -14.76 -47.99
CA CYS A 135 -2.92 -14.85 -48.16
C CYS A 135 -3.58 -13.55 -48.64
N GLY A 136 -2.93 -12.80 -49.55
CA GLY A 136 -3.42 -11.52 -50.05
C GLY A 136 -4.16 -11.58 -51.39
N THR A 137 -3.62 -12.29 -52.37
CA THR A 137 -3.97 -12.21 -53.81
C THR A 137 -4.15 -13.59 -54.45
N GLY A 138 -4.97 -13.66 -55.51
CA GLY A 138 -5.12 -14.86 -56.36
C GLY A 138 -5.81 -16.04 -55.69
N VAL A 139 -7.05 -15.87 -55.24
CA VAL A 139 -7.77 -16.88 -54.46
C VAL A 139 -8.45 -17.92 -55.35
N THR A 140 -8.12 -19.20 -55.15
CA THR A 140 -9.00 -20.32 -55.56
C THR A 140 -9.71 -20.85 -54.33
N VAL A 141 -11.05 -20.90 -54.36
CA VAL A 141 -11.89 -21.36 -53.25
C VAL A 141 -12.50 -22.71 -53.60
N LEU A 142 -12.29 -23.71 -52.74
CA LEU A 142 -13.10 -24.91 -52.71
C LEU A 142 -14.10 -24.80 -51.55
N PRO A 143 -15.36 -24.40 -51.81
CA PRO A 143 -16.41 -24.42 -50.80
C PRO A 143 -16.94 -25.84 -50.63
N VAL A 144 -17.12 -26.25 -49.38
CA VAL A 144 -17.77 -27.51 -49.00
C VAL A 144 -18.94 -27.18 -48.10
N THR A 145 -20.15 -27.52 -48.54
CA THR A 145 -21.38 -27.30 -47.78
C THR A 145 -21.65 -28.47 -46.83
N ALA A 146 -22.43 -28.23 -45.77
CA ALA A 146 -22.82 -29.27 -44.82
C ALA A 146 -23.52 -30.47 -45.49
N SER A 147 -24.27 -30.23 -46.57
CA SER A 147 -24.97 -31.27 -47.34
C SER A 147 -24.02 -32.18 -48.14
N GLN A 148 -22.80 -31.72 -48.45
CA GLN A 148 -21.80 -32.47 -49.21
C GLN A 148 -20.96 -33.43 -48.35
N THR A 149 -21.23 -33.52 -47.05
CA THR A 149 -20.59 -34.46 -46.11
C THR A 149 -20.85 -35.94 -46.43
N ALA A 150 -21.86 -36.24 -47.26
CA ALA A 150 -22.13 -37.57 -47.78
C ALA A 150 -20.99 -38.10 -48.68
N ASN A 151 -20.06 -37.25 -49.11
CA ASN A 151 -18.85 -37.63 -49.85
C ASN A 151 -19.14 -38.46 -51.11
N SER A 152 -20.22 -38.09 -51.82
CA SER A 152 -20.48 -38.65 -53.14
C SER A 152 -19.56 -38.00 -54.16
N CYS A 153 -18.98 -38.79 -55.06
CA CYS A 153 -18.07 -38.30 -56.09
C CYS A 153 -18.77 -37.90 -57.38
N VAL A 154 -20.00 -37.43 -57.23
CA VAL A 154 -20.83 -36.93 -58.30
C VAL A 154 -21.08 -35.45 -58.05
N THR A 155 -21.12 -34.66 -59.11
CA THR A 155 -21.45 -33.24 -59.03
C THR A 155 -22.90 -33.08 -58.56
N GLY A 156 -23.13 -32.41 -57.41
CA GLY A 156 -24.49 -32.17 -56.93
C GLY A 156 -24.56 -31.67 -55.48
N ALA A 157 -25.78 -31.61 -54.94
CA ALA A 157 -26.04 -31.10 -53.57
C ALA A 157 -25.36 -31.92 -52.46
N THR A 158 -24.96 -33.17 -52.75
CA THR A 158 -24.39 -34.13 -51.79
C THR A 158 -22.97 -34.57 -52.15
N GLY A 159 -22.33 -33.95 -53.14
CA GLY A 159 -21.03 -34.38 -53.66
C GLY A 159 -20.20 -33.30 -54.33
N ILE A 160 -18.91 -33.59 -54.47
CA ILE A 160 -17.94 -32.81 -55.24
C ILE A 160 -17.36 -33.75 -56.28
N ALA A 161 -17.29 -33.32 -57.54
CA ALA A 161 -16.73 -34.12 -58.61
C ALA A 161 -15.32 -34.61 -58.25
N ASP A 162 -15.07 -35.90 -58.42
CA ASP A 162 -13.76 -36.55 -58.23
C ASP A 162 -13.11 -36.29 -56.86
N THR A 163 -13.89 -35.90 -55.84
CA THR A 163 -13.35 -35.42 -54.55
C THR A 163 -14.18 -35.93 -53.37
N LYS A 164 -13.50 -36.41 -52.32
CA LYS A 164 -14.11 -36.63 -51.00
C LYS A 164 -13.44 -35.74 -49.96
N VAL A 165 -14.22 -35.28 -48.98
CA VAL A 165 -13.78 -34.39 -47.91
C VAL A 165 -14.12 -34.99 -46.55
N TYR A 166 -13.11 -35.17 -45.72
CA TYR A 166 -13.26 -35.65 -44.33
C TYR A 166 -12.77 -34.59 -43.35
N TYR A 167 -13.21 -34.70 -42.10
CA TYR A 167 -12.93 -33.71 -41.05
C TYR A 167 -12.55 -34.42 -39.75
N GLY A 168 -11.78 -33.73 -38.91
CA GLY A 168 -11.55 -34.14 -37.53
C GLY A 168 -11.10 -32.96 -36.66
N GLY A 169 -10.98 -33.21 -35.36
CA GLY A 169 -10.73 -32.16 -34.36
C GLY A 169 -11.95 -31.27 -34.07
N SER A 170 -11.72 -30.18 -33.33
CA SER A 170 -12.73 -29.16 -32.99
C SER A 170 -13.13 -28.29 -34.20
N ALA A 171 -14.12 -27.40 -34.05
CA ALA A 171 -14.42 -26.38 -35.06
C ALA A 171 -13.33 -25.28 -35.06
N THR A 172 -13.16 -24.55 -36.18
CA THR A 172 -12.18 -23.46 -36.25
C THR A 172 -12.48 -22.40 -35.19
N PRO A 173 -11.52 -22.06 -34.31
CA PRO A 173 -11.68 -20.92 -33.40
C PRO A 173 -11.93 -19.63 -34.18
N LEU A 174 -12.80 -18.75 -33.69
CA LEU A 174 -12.95 -17.42 -34.27
C LEU A 174 -11.69 -16.61 -33.91
N TYR A 175 -10.98 -16.13 -34.94
CA TYR A 175 -9.84 -15.23 -34.77
C TYR A 175 -10.27 -13.80 -35.05
N LEU A 176 -9.94 -12.87 -34.14
CA LEU A 176 -10.08 -11.44 -34.40
C LEU A 176 -9.07 -11.03 -35.48
N SER A 177 -9.48 -10.15 -36.39
CA SER A 177 -8.66 -9.56 -37.45
C SER A 177 -7.51 -8.65 -36.95
N SER A 178 -7.19 -8.66 -35.66
CA SER A 178 -6.12 -7.85 -35.05
C SER A 178 -4.95 -8.73 -34.58
N MET A 179 -3.93 -8.15 -33.94
CA MET A 179 -2.77 -8.86 -33.37
C MET A 179 -3.12 -9.91 -32.28
N MET A 180 -4.40 -10.18 -32.03
CA MET A 180 -4.88 -11.01 -30.95
C MET A 180 -5.13 -12.44 -31.38
N THR A 181 -4.86 -13.35 -30.46
CA THR A 181 -4.60 -14.76 -30.78
C THR A 181 -5.86 -15.61 -30.86
N SER A 182 -6.98 -15.22 -30.23
CA SER A 182 -8.29 -15.89 -30.34
C SER A 182 -9.41 -15.13 -29.62
N THR A 183 -10.70 -15.41 -29.88
CA THR A 183 -11.82 -14.94 -29.03
C THR A 183 -11.80 -15.46 -27.59
N LEU A 184 -11.01 -16.50 -27.28
CA LEU A 184 -10.88 -17.02 -25.92
C LEU A 184 -9.87 -16.24 -25.08
N THR A 185 -8.85 -15.65 -25.72
CA THR A 185 -7.69 -15.04 -25.04
C THR A 185 -7.59 -13.52 -25.22
N TYR A 186 -8.45 -12.93 -26.06
CA TYR A 186 -8.32 -11.53 -26.45
C TYR A 186 -8.39 -10.54 -25.26
N LYS A 187 -9.06 -10.90 -24.16
CA LYS A 187 -9.14 -10.04 -22.96
C LYS A 187 -7.79 -9.94 -22.24
N ASP A 188 -7.04 -11.03 -22.20
CA ASP A 188 -5.70 -11.09 -21.63
C ASP A 188 -4.70 -10.36 -22.54
N ASP A 189 -4.82 -10.55 -23.85
CA ASP A 189 -4.03 -9.83 -24.86
C ASP A 189 -4.26 -8.30 -24.74
N ILE A 190 -5.52 -7.85 -24.57
CA ILE A 190 -5.85 -6.44 -24.30
C ILE A 190 -5.22 -5.97 -22.98
N ALA A 191 -5.36 -6.74 -21.91
CA ALA A 191 -4.79 -6.38 -20.61
C ALA A 191 -3.27 -6.16 -20.71
N ALA A 192 -2.57 -7.02 -21.47
CA ALA A 192 -1.15 -6.89 -21.72
C ALA A 192 -0.79 -5.65 -22.54
N VAL A 193 -1.58 -5.33 -23.58
CA VAL A 193 -1.36 -4.15 -24.43
C VAL A 193 -1.55 -2.84 -23.67
N PHE A 194 -2.60 -2.74 -22.85
CA PHE A 194 -2.90 -1.52 -22.10
C PHE A 194 -2.09 -1.40 -20.81
N GLY A 195 -1.58 -2.52 -20.29
CA GLY A 195 -0.77 -2.57 -19.08
C GLY A 195 -1.53 -2.00 -17.88
N VAL A 196 -0.96 -0.97 -17.26
CA VAL A 196 -1.57 -0.29 -16.09
C VAL A 196 -2.63 0.74 -16.46
N ASN A 197 -2.81 1.05 -17.76
CA ASN A 197 -3.74 2.08 -18.19
C ASN A 197 -5.19 1.57 -18.14
N PRO A 198 -6.15 2.38 -17.68
CA PRO A 198 -7.54 1.98 -17.64
C PRO A 198 -8.11 1.81 -19.05
N TYR A 199 -8.92 0.78 -19.27
CA TYR A 199 -9.55 0.53 -20.56
C TYR A 199 -10.96 -0.04 -20.43
N VAL A 200 -11.75 0.13 -21.49
CA VAL A 200 -13.12 -0.41 -21.61
C VAL A 200 -13.23 -1.19 -22.92
N ILE A 201 -13.69 -2.42 -22.85
CA ILE A 201 -13.96 -3.31 -23.98
C ILE A 201 -15.47 -3.35 -24.19
N VAL A 202 -15.92 -3.06 -25.41
CA VAL A 202 -17.31 -3.21 -25.83
C VAL A 202 -17.38 -4.35 -26.83
N GLU A 203 -17.99 -5.46 -26.43
CA GLU A 203 -18.43 -6.52 -27.31
C GLU A 203 -19.81 -6.14 -27.87
N LYS A 204 -19.95 -6.16 -29.19
CA LYS A 204 -21.20 -5.92 -29.90
C LYS A 204 -21.67 -7.22 -30.53
N TYR A 205 -22.95 -7.50 -30.39
CA TYR A 205 -23.60 -8.70 -30.91
C TYR A 205 -24.60 -8.34 -32.01
N ASN A 206 -25.03 -9.33 -32.78
CA ASN A 206 -26.08 -9.14 -33.78
C ASN A 206 -27.39 -8.69 -33.12
N ALA A 207 -28.07 -7.72 -33.74
CA ALA A 207 -29.23 -7.08 -33.13
C ALA A 207 -30.37 -8.07 -32.85
N GLY A 208 -30.93 -8.04 -31.63
CA GLY A 208 -32.05 -8.90 -31.23
C GLY A 208 -31.68 -10.37 -31.01
N LYS A 209 -30.39 -10.68 -30.84
CA LYS A 209 -29.88 -12.03 -30.53
C LYS A 209 -29.37 -12.10 -29.09
N SER A 210 -29.17 -13.32 -28.58
CA SER A 210 -28.49 -13.48 -27.30
C SER A 210 -27.01 -13.10 -27.45
N CYS A 211 -26.41 -12.54 -26.39
CA CYS A 211 -24.96 -12.28 -26.34
C CYS A 211 -24.14 -13.58 -26.17
N ALA A 212 -24.33 -14.52 -27.09
CA ALA A 212 -23.53 -15.74 -27.21
C ALA A 212 -22.37 -15.50 -28.19
N ASP A 213 -21.26 -16.20 -28.01
CA ASP A 213 -20.03 -16.00 -28.80
C ASP A 213 -20.25 -16.15 -30.31
N ALA A 214 -21.20 -17.00 -30.71
CA ALA A 214 -21.58 -17.19 -32.12
C ALA A 214 -22.24 -15.96 -32.76
N GLU A 215 -22.81 -15.05 -31.96
CA GLU A 215 -23.52 -13.84 -32.40
C GLU A 215 -22.65 -12.58 -32.28
N LEU A 216 -21.38 -12.72 -31.89
CA LEU A 216 -20.45 -11.62 -31.74
C LEU A 216 -20.17 -10.98 -33.10
N SER A 217 -20.55 -9.71 -33.25
CA SER A 217 -20.43 -8.95 -34.50
C SER A 217 -19.24 -7.99 -34.50
N GLY A 218 -18.73 -7.60 -33.33
CA GLY A 218 -17.53 -6.78 -33.23
C GLY A 218 -17.04 -6.59 -31.80
N ILE A 219 -15.76 -6.27 -31.67
CA ILE A 219 -15.13 -5.89 -30.39
C ILE A 219 -14.44 -4.56 -30.61
N THR A 220 -14.72 -3.59 -29.73
CA THR A 220 -14.02 -2.30 -29.71
C THR A 220 -13.46 -2.06 -28.33
N THR A 221 -12.19 -1.70 -28.25
CA THR A 221 -11.54 -1.35 -26.98
C THR A 221 -11.16 0.12 -26.97
N TYR A 222 -11.50 0.80 -25.89
CA TYR A 222 -11.24 2.21 -25.68
C TYR A 222 -10.26 2.40 -24.54
N LEU A 223 -9.28 3.28 -24.72
CA LEU A 223 -8.49 3.81 -23.62
C LEU A 223 -9.39 4.68 -22.75
N ALA A 224 -9.55 4.29 -21.48
CA ALA A 224 -10.49 4.89 -20.55
C ALA A 224 -9.78 5.81 -19.56
N ASP A 225 -8.79 6.55 -20.03
CA ASP A 225 -8.05 7.50 -19.21
C ASP A 225 -8.76 8.85 -19.13
N GLY A 226 -9.88 9.10 -19.81
CA GLY A 226 -10.57 10.39 -19.78
C GLY A 226 -9.97 11.49 -20.68
N LYS A 227 -8.93 11.19 -21.48
CA LYS A 227 -8.41 12.08 -22.54
C LYS A 227 -9.19 11.96 -23.84
N CYS A 228 -8.99 12.94 -24.72
CA CYS A 228 -9.53 12.91 -26.07
C CYS A 228 -8.58 12.19 -27.03
N TYR A 229 -9.09 11.17 -27.71
CA TYR A 229 -8.34 10.41 -28.71
C TYR A 229 -9.01 10.48 -30.07
N LYS A 230 -8.21 10.74 -31.11
CA LYS A 230 -8.69 10.70 -32.49
C LYS A 230 -8.94 9.26 -32.91
N THR A 231 -10.11 8.99 -33.50
CA THR A 231 -10.34 7.74 -34.25
C THR A 231 -9.91 7.88 -35.69
N ASP A 232 -9.99 9.10 -36.24
CA ASP A 232 -9.54 9.47 -37.58
C ASP A 232 -9.25 10.99 -37.64
N THR A 233 -9.14 11.57 -38.83
CA THR A 233 -8.86 13.01 -39.01
C THR A 233 -9.99 13.94 -38.57
N ALA A 234 -11.21 13.42 -38.47
CA ALA A 234 -12.44 14.18 -38.23
C ALA A 234 -13.23 13.70 -36.99
N LYS A 235 -12.94 12.55 -36.41
CA LYS A 235 -13.68 11.99 -35.27
C LYS A 235 -12.77 11.68 -34.09
N SER A 236 -13.34 11.73 -32.90
CA SER A 236 -12.65 11.41 -31.65
C SER A 236 -13.56 10.71 -30.65
N TYR A 237 -12.94 10.21 -29.59
CA TYR A 237 -13.61 9.64 -28.44
C TYR A 237 -12.98 10.10 -27.13
N ARG A 238 -13.77 10.02 -26.06
CA ARG A 238 -13.35 10.19 -24.67
C ARG A 238 -14.08 9.15 -23.83
N VAL A 239 -13.32 8.34 -23.08
CA VAL A 239 -13.91 7.31 -22.22
C VAL A 239 -13.41 7.48 -20.79
N THR A 240 -14.30 7.31 -19.82
CA THR A 240 -13.98 7.23 -18.39
C THR A 240 -14.51 5.94 -17.81
N ARG A 241 -13.82 5.37 -16.82
CA ARG A 241 -14.19 4.19 -16.05
C ARG A 241 -13.97 4.47 -14.57
N SER A 242 -14.98 4.22 -13.75
CA SER A 242 -14.96 4.46 -12.32
C SER A 242 -14.49 3.20 -11.57
N ALA A 243 -14.12 3.37 -10.29
CA ALA A 243 -13.71 2.25 -9.43
C ALA A 243 -14.84 1.24 -9.14
N ASP A 244 -16.10 1.66 -9.26
CA ASP A 244 -17.29 0.81 -9.15
C ASP A 244 -17.61 0.03 -10.44
N ASN A 245 -16.70 0.03 -11.41
CA ASN A 245 -16.84 -0.58 -12.74
C ASN A 245 -17.87 0.10 -13.66
N SER A 246 -18.46 1.24 -13.28
CA SER A 246 -19.24 2.05 -14.21
C SER A 246 -18.34 2.71 -15.26
N ALA A 247 -18.89 3.00 -16.43
CA ALA A 247 -18.13 3.65 -17.51
C ALA A 247 -18.99 4.63 -18.33
N SER A 248 -18.35 5.64 -18.90
CA SER A 248 -18.95 6.55 -19.88
C SER A 248 -18.10 6.55 -21.14
N ILE A 249 -18.72 6.22 -22.26
CA ILE A 249 -18.11 6.20 -23.58
C ILE A 249 -18.74 7.32 -24.39
N LYS A 250 -17.97 8.35 -24.72
CA LYS A 250 -18.40 9.45 -25.59
C LYS A 250 -17.64 9.41 -26.90
N THR A 251 -18.37 9.51 -27.99
CA THR A 251 -17.83 9.66 -29.35
C THR A 251 -18.26 11.00 -29.92
N TYR A 252 -17.41 11.60 -30.75
CA TYR A 252 -17.55 12.96 -31.24
C TYR A 252 -17.41 12.99 -32.76
N THR A 253 -18.10 13.93 -33.39
CA THR A 253 -18.01 14.15 -34.84
C THR A 253 -16.90 15.14 -35.23
N ASP A 254 -16.10 15.59 -34.26
CA ASP A 254 -14.85 16.33 -34.49
C ASP A 254 -13.65 15.59 -33.89
N ALA A 255 -12.43 16.04 -34.21
CA ALA A 255 -11.19 15.43 -33.76
C ALA A 255 -10.67 15.92 -32.39
N VAL A 256 -11.41 16.80 -31.70
CA VAL A 256 -10.99 17.51 -30.47
C VAL A 256 -11.97 17.36 -29.31
N CYS A 257 -12.97 16.49 -29.44
CA CYS A 257 -13.96 16.16 -28.43
C CYS A 257 -14.87 17.33 -28.01
N ASN A 258 -15.33 18.15 -28.95
CA ASN A 258 -16.18 19.33 -28.65
C ASN A 258 -17.63 19.21 -29.13
N THR A 259 -17.88 18.62 -30.30
CA THR A 259 -19.16 18.69 -31.03
C THR A 259 -19.68 17.30 -31.43
N GLY A 260 -21.01 17.22 -31.64
CA GLY A 260 -21.70 16.01 -32.11
C GLY A 260 -21.53 14.80 -31.20
N VAL A 261 -21.77 14.98 -29.91
CA VAL A 261 -21.56 13.94 -28.89
C VAL A 261 -22.62 12.85 -28.97
N SER A 262 -22.18 11.60 -29.14
CA SER A 262 -22.99 10.41 -28.83
C SER A 262 -22.41 9.74 -27.59
N SER A 263 -23.28 9.39 -26.63
CA SER A 263 -22.88 8.91 -25.31
C SER A 263 -23.51 7.55 -25.00
N SER A 264 -22.70 6.63 -24.51
CA SER A 264 -23.14 5.36 -23.94
C SER A 264 -22.62 5.26 -22.51
N THR A 265 -23.47 4.82 -21.59
CA THR A 265 -23.12 4.67 -20.17
C THR A 265 -23.31 3.23 -19.74
N VAL A 266 -22.40 2.75 -18.90
CA VAL A 266 -22.43 1.43 -18.30
C VAL A 266 -22.63 1.63 -16.81
N SER A 267 -23.69 1.05 -16.26
CA SER A 267 -23.93 1.12 -14.82
C SER A 267 -22.91 0.26 -14.07
N ALA A 268 -22.70 0.53 -12.78
CA ALA A 268 -21.82 -0.30 -11.94
C ALA A 268 -22.26 -1.77 -11.90
N ALA A 269 -23.58 -2.02 -11.92
CA ALA A 269 -24.16 -3.35 -11.96
C ALA A 269 -23.82 -4.06 -13.27
N ASP A 270 -24.00 -3.38 -14.41
CA ASP A 270 -23.72 -3.96 -15.73
C ASP A 270 -22.23 -4.21 -15.94
N GLY A 271 -21.38 -3.28 -15.48
CA GLY A 271 -19.92 -3.41 -15.56
C GLY A 271 -19.35 -4.52 -14.66
N THR A 272 -20.04 -4.86 -13.57
CA THR A 272 -19.63 -5.94 -12.66
C THR A 272 -20.18 -7.29 -13.12
N ALA A 273 -21.45 -7.34 -13.53
CA ALA A 273 -22.11 -8.56 -13.98
C ALA A 273 -21.73 -8.95 -15.42
N HIS A 274 -21.17 -8.02 -16.19
CA HIS A 274 -20.92 -8.17 -17.63
C HIS A 274 -22.20 -8.56 -18.39
N SER A 275 -23.32 -7.97 -17.96
CA SER A 275 -24.65 -8.26 -18.47
C SER A 275 -24.77 -7.90 -19.95
N CYS A 276 -25.52 -8.72 -20.68
CA CYS A 276 -25.93 -8.41 -22.04
C CYS A 276 -27.01 -7.32 -22.01
N VAL A 277 -26.67 -6.09 -22.37
CA VAL A 277 -27.60 -4.95 -22.42
C VAL A 277 -27.66 -4.45 -23.85
N SER A 278 -28.84 -4.51 -24.47
CA SER A 278 -29.09 -4.01 -25.83
C SER A 278 -28.03 -4.48 -26.85
N ASP A 279 -27.81 -5.79 -26.90
CA ASP A 279 -26.86 -6.46 -27.79
C ASP A 279 -25.38 -6.09 -27.55
N THR A 280 -25.05 -5.60 -26.34
CA THR A 280 -23.68 -5.29 -25.95
C THR A 280 -23.30 -5.92 -24.62
N LYS A 281 -22.03 -6.30 -24.48
CA LYS A 281 -21.39 -6.57 -23.19
C LYS A 281 -20.20 -5.65 -23.03
N VAL A 282 -20.01 -5.16 -21.81
CA VAL A 282 -18.89 -4.28 -21.50
C VAL A 282 -18.00 -4.90 -20.44
N TYR A 283 -16.70 -4.90 -20.72
CA TYR A 283 -15.63 -5.32 -19.81
C TYR A 283 -14.64 -4.16 -19.65
N GLY A 284 -13.70 -4.29 -18.72
CA GLY A 284 -12.60 -3.34 -18.59
C GLY A 284 -11.84 -3.53 -17.30
N ALA A 285 -10.71 -2.85 -17.19
CA ALA A 285 -9.89 -2.83 -16.00
C ALA A 285 -9.36 -1.42 -15.73
N GLY A 286 -8.96 -1.17 -14.48
CA GLY A 286 -8.46 0.12 -14.02
C GLY A 286 -9.55 1.17 -13.79
N ALA A 287 -9.19 2.23 -13.07
CA ALA A 287 -10.05 3.41 -12.89
C ALA A 287 -9.37 4.61 -13.56
N THR A 288 -10.17 5.47 -14.18
CA THR A 288 -9.69 6.73 -14.76
C THR A 288 -9.02 7.57 -13.67
N PRO A 289 -7.77 8.00 -13.87
CA PRO A 289 -7.12 8.95 -12.98
C PRO A 289 -7.90 10.26 -12.91
N LEU A 290 -7.77 10.95 -11.78
CA LEU A 290 -8.23 12.33 -11.71
C LEU A 290 -7.19 13.22 -12.39
N TYR A 291 -7.67 14.19 -13.16
CA TYR A 291 -6.83 15.16 -13.84
C TYR A 291 -6.62 16.37 -12.95
N LEU A 292 -5.44 16.94 -13.07
CA LEU A 292 -4.94 18.00 -12.23
C LEU A 292 -4.62 19.17 -13.14
N SER A 293 -5.40 20.24 -13.02
CA SER A 293 -5.12 21.52 -13.65
C SER A 293 -4.42 22.40 -12.64
N SER A 294 -3.13 22.62 -12.83
CA SER A 294 -2.27 23.29 -11.88
C SER A 294 -1.96 24.71 -12.32
N THR A 295 -2.15 25.66 -11.44
CA THR A 295 -1.62 27.01 -11.52
C THR A 295 -0.24 27.02 -10.89
N VAL A 296 0.80 27.24 -11.69
CA VAL A 296 2.19 27.31 -11.27
C VAL A 296 2.55 28.77 -11.02
N ASN A 297 2.96 29.08 -9.79
CA ASN A 297 3.31 30.42 -9.34
C ASN A 297 4.83 30.60 -9.30
N TYR A 298 5.30 31.74 -9.83
CA TYR A 298 6.69 32.14 -9.81
C TYR A 298 6.83 33.50 -9.12
N ASP A 299 7.45 33.49 -7.94
CA ASP A 299 7.80 34.71 -7.20
C ASP A 299 9.18 35.22 -7.64
N THR A 300 9.31 35.52 -8.93
CA THR A 300 10.55 36.04 -9.52
C THR A 300 10.27 37.35 -10.25
N SER A 301 11.29 38.20 -10.35
CA SER A 301 11.20 39.49 -11.05
C SER A 301 11.33 39.39 -12.58
N ALA A 302 11.45 38.18 -13.14
CA ALA A 302 11.63 37.93 -14.57
C ALA A 302 10.53 37.02 -15.13
N ASN A 303 9.97 37.40 -16.29
CA ASN A 303 8.85 36.71 -16.94
C ASN A 303 9.30 35.42 -17.69
N THR A 304 9.99 34.50 -17.02
CA THR A 304 10.52 33.26 -17.61
C THR A 304 9.93 32.01 -16.95
N CYS A 305 8.64 31.77 -17.20
CA CYS A 305 7.83 30.76 -16.50
C CYS A 305 7.97 29.30 -16.92
N LYS A 306 8.97 28.98 -17.73
CA LYS A 306 9.27 27.59 -18.12
C LYS A 306 10.65 27.12 -17.66
N LEU A 307 11.46 28.02 -17.07
CA LEU A 307 12.85 27.78 -16.70
C LEU A 307 13.18 28.20 -15.25
N GLY A 308 12.27 28.89 -14.55
CA GLY A 308 12.44 29.23 -13.14
C GLY A 308 11.96 28.12 -12.21
N LEU A 309 12.52 28.06 -11.00
CA LEU A 309 11.98 27.23 -9.91
C LEU A 309 10.64 27.85 -9.44
N PRO A 310 9.51 27.11 -9.45
CA PRO A 310 8.26 27.64 -8.91
C PRO A 310 8.32 27.90 -7.41
N SER A 311 7.58 28.89 -6.94
CA SER A 311 7.32 29.04 -5.50
C SER A 311 6.23 28.06 -5.06
N SER A 312 5.09 28.03 -5.75
CA SER A 312 4.02 27.09 -5.43
C SER A 312 3.27 26.60 -6.66
N VAL A 313 2.61 25.45 -6.52
CA VAL A 313 1.75 24.85 -7.54
C VAL A 313 0.40 24.58 -6.90
N ALA A 314 -0.62 25.34 -7.28
CA ALA A 314 -1.99 25.17 -6.78
C ALA A 314 -2.83 24.44 -7.82
N THR A 315 -3.42 23.31 -7.44
CA THR A 315 -4.02 22.36 -8.37
C THR A 315 -5.49 22.15 -8.06
N THR A 316 -6.33 22.26 -9.10
CA THR A 316 -7.73 21.85 -9.06
C THR A 316 -7.88 20.45 -9.65
N VAL A 317 -8.78 19.68 -9.04
CA VAL A 317 -9.06 18.30 -9.45
C VAL A 317 -10.26 18.31 -10.41
N VAL A 318 -10.08 17.73 -11.59
CA VAL A 318 -11.13 17.57 -12.60
C VAL A 318 -11.21 16.11 -13.04
N ALA A 319 -12.42 15.63 -13.34
CA ALA A 319 -12.65 14.22 -13.67
C ALA A 319 -12.15 13.82 -15.08
N VAL A 320 -11.83 14.81 -15.92
CA VAL A 320 -11.46 14.60 -17.33
C VAL A 320 -10.37 15.59 -17.74
N ASP A 321 -9.53 15.21 -18.70
CA ASP A 321 -8.46 16.08 -19.18
C ASP A 321 -9.04 17.19 -20.08
N VAL A 322 -9.21 18.37 -19.50
CA VAL A 322 -9.60 19.61 -20.19
C VAL A 322 -8.51 20.69 -20.06
N CYS A 323 -7.36 20.31 -19.51
CA CYS A 323 -6.30 21.25 -19.18
C CYS A 323 -5.51 21.62 -20.43
N SER A 324 -5.25 22.92 -20.62
CA SER A 324 -4.39 23.42 -21.69
C SER A 324 -3.17 24.12 -21.07
N PRO A 325 -1.96 23.55 -21.20
CA PRO A 325 -0.78 24.12 -20.56
C PRO A 325 -0.36 25.41 -21.27
N THR A 326 -0.04 26.45 -20.51
CA THR A 326 0.39 27.73 -21.07
C THR A 326 1.87 27.69 -21.42
N THR A 327 2.25 28.22 -22.57
CA THR A 327 3.67 28.39 -22.95
C THR A 327 4.26 29.71 -22.47
N THR A 328 3.41 30.69 -22.12
CA THR A 328 3.77 32.01 -21.60
C THR A 328 3.01 32.29 -20.31
N CYS A 329 3.67 32.92 -19.34
CA CYS A 329 3.01 33.34 -18.11
C CYS A 329 2.08 34.54 -18.32
N THR A 330 1.11 34.64 -17.42
CA THR A 330 0.30 35.84 -17.24
C THR A 330 0.80 36.65 -16.04
N GLY A 331 0.60 37.97 -16.08
CA GLY A 331 1.04 38.91 -15.05
C GLY A 331 2.02 39.97 -15.59
N GLN A 332 1.98 41.17 -15.01
CA GLN A 332 2.96 42.24 -15.29
C GLN A 332 4.03 42.36 -14.19
N ALA A 333 3.80 41.74 -13.02
CA ALA A 333 4.73 41.69 -11.89
C ALA A 333 4.51 40.39 -11.09
N ALA A 334 5.48 40.02 -10.26
CA ALA A 334 5.41 38.83 -9.41
C ALA A 334 4.18 38.86 -8.46
N PRO A 335 3.50 37.72 -8.24
CA PRO A 335 3.81 36.41 -8.83
C PRO A 335 3.29 36.26 -10.27
N TYR A 336 4.14 35.72 -11.15
CA TYR A 336 3.73 35.30 -12.50
C TYR A 336 3.05 33.92 -12.43
N THR A 337 2.02 33.69 -13.22
CA THR A 337 1.27 32.43 -13.21
C THR A 337 1.20 31.76 -14.57
N GLY A 338 1.39 30.45 -14.59
CA GLY A 338 1.18 29.60 -15.75
C GLY A 338 0.28 28.41 -15.41
N THR A 339 -0.23 27.74 -16.43
CA THR A 339 -0.99 26.49 -16.29
C THR A 339 -0.12 25.30 -16.66
N SER A 340 -0.03 24.31 -15.77
CA SER A 340 0.51 22.97 -16.06
C SER A 340 -0.57 21.91 -15.89
N CYS A 341 -0.47 20.84 -16.66
CA CYS A 341 -1.46 19.78 -16.69
C CYS A 341 -0.80 18.47 -16.27
N SER A 342 -1.40 17.78 -15.30
CA SER A 342 -0.93 16.49 -14.80
C SER A 342 -2.10 15.59 -14.43
N SER A 343 -1.82 14.43 -13.84
CA SER A 343 -2.84 13.52 -13.30
C SER A 343 -2.46 13.08 -11.88
N THR A 344 -3.40 12.55 -11.11
CA THR A 344 -3.08 11.98 -9.78
C THR A 344 -2.12 10.80 -9.85
N LEU A 345 -1.98 10.13 -11.00
CA LEU A 345 -0.99 9.07 -11.20
C LEU A 345 0.44 9.62 -11.29
N THR A 346 0.64 10.72 -12.01
CA THR A 346 1.98 11.25 -12.34
C THR A 346 2.39 12.43 -11.46
N TYR A 347 1.49 13.00 -10.67
CA TYR A 347 1.70 14.27 -9.96
C TYR A 347 2.98 14.29 -9.11
N LYS A 348 3.28 13.22 -8.39
CA LYS A 348 4.47 13.15 -7.53
C LYS A 348 5.76 13.22 -8.35
N ASP A 349 5.80 12.51 -9.48
CA ASP A 349 6.94 12.50 -10.40
C ASP A 349 7.05 13.84 -11.14
N ASP A 350 5.91 14.40 -11.57
CA ASP A 350 5.83 15.71 -12.20
C ASP A 350 6.36 16.80 -11.24
N MET A 351 5.97 16.79 -9.96
CA MET A 351 6.48 17.73 -8.97
C MET A 351 7.96 17.49 -8.64
N ALA A 352 8.42 16.24 -8.59
CA ALA A 352 9.84 15.94 -8.41
C ALA A 352 10.68 16.52 -9.57
N ALA A 353 10.20 16.40 -10.81
CA ALA A 353 10.86 16.98 -11.97
C ALA A 353 10.84 18.52 -11.95
N VAL A 354 9.71 19.13 -11.54
CA VAL A 354 9.54 20.58 -11.48
C VAL A 354 10.42 21.25 -10.42
N PHE A 355 10.47 20.68 -9.20
CA PHE A 355 11.26 21.23 -8.10
C PHE A 355 12.73 20.75 -8.09
N GLY A 356 13.02 19.65 -8.80
CA GLY A 356 14.36 19.07 -8.88
C GLY A 356 14.89 18.68 -7.50
N VAL A 357 16.08 19.18 -7.16
CA VAL A 357 16.75 18.91 -5.87
C VAL A 357 16.22 19.76 -4.71
N ASN A 358 15.32 20.70 -4.97
CA ASN A 358 14.84 21.63 -3.95
C ASN A 358 13.78 20.98 -3.05
N PRO A 359 13.78 21.26 -1.74
CA PRO A 359 12.78 20.71 -0.84
C PRO A 359 11.40 21.31 -1.15
N TYR A 360 10.38 20.47 -1.24
CA TYR A 360 8.98 20.88 -1.41
C TYR A 360 8.05 20.05 -0.52
N VAL A 361 6.84 20.58 -0.30
CA VAL A 361 5.78 19.95 0.50
C VAL A 361 4.51 19.90 -0.33
N ILE A 362 3.92 18.72 -0.49
CA ILE A 362 2.62 18.52 -1.14
C ILE A 362 1.55 18.47 -0.05
N VAL A 363 0.51 19.29 -0.21
CA VAL A 363 -0.66 19.33 0.67
C VAL A 363 -1.88 18.92 -0.15
N GLU A 364 -2.46 17.77 0.18
CA GLU A 364 -3.69 17.26 -0.42
C GLU A 364 -4.89 17.70 0.44
N LYS A 365 -5.93 18.23 -0.20
CA LYS A 365 -7.16 18.67 0.46
C LYS A 365 -8.29 17.70 0.11
N TYR A 366 -8.91 17.13 1.13
CA TYR A 366 -10.04 16.22 0.97
C TYR A 366 -11.35 16.84 1.45
N ASN A 367 -12.48 16.25 1.04
CA ASN A 367 -13.79 16.58 1.60
C ASN A 367 -13.78 16.44 3.13
N ALA A 368 -14.31 17.46 3.81
CA ALA A 368 -14.32 17.47 5.28
C ALA A 368 -15.09 16.27 5.85
N GLY A 369 -14.50 15.61 6.85
CA GLY A 369 -15.10 14.45 7.53
C GLY A 369 -15.02 13.13 6.76
N GLN A 370 -14.37 13.10 5.59
CA GLN A 370 -14.18 11.89 4.80
C GLN A 370 -12.77 11.31 4.97
N SER A 371 -12.60 10.03 4.64
CA SER A 371 -11.28 9.40 4.59
C SER A 371 -10.43 10.02 3.48
N CYS A 372 -9.10 9.90 3.57
CA CYS A 372 -8.14 10.36 2.56
C CYS A 372 -8.12 9.44 1.32
N ALA A 373 -9.30 9.15 0.78
CA ALA A 373 -9.48 8.37 -0.44
C ALA A 373 -9.41 9.28 -1.68
N THR A 374 -8.91 8.76 -2.80
CA THR A 374 -8.65 9.52 -4.02
C THR A 374 -9.90 10.21 -4.58
N ASP A 375 -11.06 9.58 -4.44
CA ASP A 375 -12.37 10.11 -4.84
C ASP A 375 -12.85 11.29 -3.98
N GLN A 376 -12.23 11.49 -2.81
CA GLN A 376 -12.51 12.60 -1.89
C GLN A 376 -11.54 13.76 -2.06
N LEU A 377 -10.57 13.67 -2.99
CA LEU A 377 -9.57 14.70 -3.23
C LEU A 377 -10.20 15.90 -3.95
N THR A 378 -10.15 17.07 -3.31
CA THR A 378 -10.75 18.33 -3.79
C THR A 378 -9.74 19.33 -4.33
N GLY A 379 -8.47 19.21 -3.93
CA GLY A 379 -7.41 20.10 -4.36
C GLY A 379 -6.05 19.63 -3.88
N VAL A 380 -5.00 20.05 -4.56
CA VAL A 380 -3.62 19.79 -4.15
C VAL A 380 -2.84 21.09 -4.21
N THR A 381 -1.97 21.35 -3.26
CA THR A 381 -1.05 22.49 -3.32
C THR A 381 0.35 22.06 -2.95
N THR A 382 1.31 22.29 -3.84
CA THR A 382 2.73 22.05 -3.59
C THR A 382 3.43 23.36 -3.27
N TYR A 383 4.19 23.41 -2.19
CA TYR A 383 4.93 24.58 -1.72
C TYR A 383 6.43 24.33 -1.77
N LEU A 384 7.20 25.27 -2.32
CA LEU A 384 8.65 25.31 -2.14
C LEU A 384 8.95 25.51 -0.66
N ALA A 385 9.73 24.59 -0.07
CA ALA A 385 9.93 24.47 1.37
C ALA A 385 11.36 24.84 1.80
N ASP A 386 11.84 25.97 1.30
CA ASP A 386 13.20 26.50 1.52
C ASP A 386 13.32 27.43 2.74
N GLY A 387 12.24 27.61 3.52
CA GLY A 387 12.16 28.48 4.69
C GLY A 387 12.02 29.98 4.37
N LYS A 388 12.05 30.37 3.09
CA LYS A 388 11.91 31.77 2.66
C LYS A 388 10.44 32.17 2.53
N CYS A 389 10.21 33.48 2.48
CA CYS A 389 8.89 34.04 2.21
C CYS A 389 8.64 34.05 0.71
N HIS A 390 7.49 33.54 0.31
CA HIS A 390 7.05 33.49 -1.08
C HIS A 390 5.63 34.06 -1.19
N LYS A 391 5.40 34.91 -2.18
CA LYS A 391 4.07 35.48 -2.48
C LYS A 391 3.16 34.42 -3.11
N THR A 392 1.93 34.33 -2.61
CA THR A 392 0.85 33.58 -3.30
C THR A 392 0.04 34.48 -4.22
N ASP A 393 -0.05 35.77 -3.87
CA ASP A 393 -0.66 36.83 -4.68
C ASP A 393 -0.04 38.19 -4.29
N THR A 394 -0.61 39.31 -4.75
CA THR A 394 -0.10 40.66 -4.45
C THR A 394 -0.25 41.08 -2.98
N ALA A 395 -1.11 40.39 -2.23
CA ALA A 395 -1.47 40.71 -0.85
C ALA A 395 -1.12 39.58 0.13
N LYS A 396 -0.90 38.33 -0.29
CA LYS A 396 -0.69 37.18 0.60
C LYS A 396 0.62 36.48 0.31
N SER A 397 1.15 35.80 1.32
CA SER A 397 2.40 35.05 1.24
C SER A 397 2.39 33.81 2.11
N TYR A 398 3.40 32.96 1.96
CA TYR A 398 3.61 31.80 2.79
C TYR A 398 5.10 31.59 3.10
N ARG A 399 5.37 30.80 4.15
CA ARG A 399 6.67 30.18 4.42
C ARG A 399 6.47 28.69 4.61
N ALA A 400 7.28 27.88 3.93
CA ALA A 400 7.29 26.45 4.14
C ALA A 400 8.70 25.94 4.45
N THR A 401 8.79 24.91 5.28
CA THR A 401 10.06 24.27 5.65
C THR A 401 9.87 22.77 5.65
N ARG A 402 10.85 22.01 5.13
CA ARG A 402 10.92 20.55 5.26
C ARG A 402 12.26 20.16 5.89
N LYS A 403 12.21 19.37 6.96
CA LYS A 403 13.38 18.90 7.70
C LYS A 403 13.83 17.51 7.22
N ALA A 404 15.03 17.10 7.62
CA ALA A 404 15.62 15.81 7.26
C ALA A 404 14.86 14.60 7.84
N ASP A 405 14.10 14.80 8.91
CA ASP A 405 13.20 13.80 9.51
C ASP A 405 11.86 13.66 8.77
N ASN A 406 11.74 14.27 7.58
CA ASN A 406 10.51 14.39 6.78
C ASN A 406 9.40 15.25 7.39
N SER A 407 9.59 15.85 8.56
CA SER A 407 8.62 16.81 9.10
C SER A 407 8.58 18.08 8.26
N ALA A 408 7.38 18.65 8.12
CA ALA A 408 7.14 19.83 7.30
C ALA A 408 6.21 20.83 8.00
N THR A 409 6.40 22.11 7.69
CA THR A 409 5.53 23.20 8.15
C THR A 409 5.17 24.06 6.95
N VAL A 410 3.90 24.50 6.85
CA VAL A 410 3.46 25.53 5.90
C VAL A 410 2.68 26.58 6.70
N GLN A 411 3.15 27.82 6.67
CA GLN A 411 2.53 28.95 7.36
C GLN A 411 2.08 29.99 6.33
N SER A 412 0.80 30.35 6.36
CA SER A 412 0.23 31.39 5.49
C SER A 412 0.14 32.74 6.20
N TYR A 413 0.23 33.81 5.41
CA TYR A 413 0.23 35.20 5.85
C TYR A 413 -0.77 36.02 5.02
N THR A 414 -1.42 36.99 5.66
CA THR A 414 -2.37 37.92 5.02
C THR A 414 -1.72 39.12 4.36
N ASP A 415 -0.39 39.26 4.50
CA ASP A 415 0.42 40.23 3.78
C ASP A 415 1.41 39.52 2.83
N ALA A 416 2.01 40.28 1.91
CA ALA A 416 2.93 39.77 0.91
C ALA A 416 4.40 39.66 1.38
N VAL A 417 4.70 39.98 2.64
CA VAL A 417 6.06 40.05 3.20
C VAL A 417 6.30 39.09 4.37
N CYS A 418 5.33 38.22 4.64
CA CYS A 418 5.32 37.30 5.77
C CYS A 418 5.47 37.99 7.14
N GLY A 419 4.87 39.18 7.31
CA GLY A 419 4.95 39.97 8.55
C GLY A 419 3.86 39.64 9.58
N THR A 420 2.66 39.31 9.11
CA THR A 420 1.43 39.14 9.89
C THR A 420 0.89 37.73 9.64
N ALA A 421 1.23 36.82 10.55
CA ALA A 421 0.78 35.44 10.46
C ALA A 421 -0.74 35.37 10.60
N VAL A 422 -1.38 34.59 9.72
CA VAL A 422 -2.80 34.25 9.88
C VAL A 422 -2.88 33.11 10.89
N TYR A 423 -3.28 33.41 12.12
CA TYR A 423 -3.95 32.42 12.96
C TYR A 423 -5.44 32.51 12.62
N GLY A 424 -5.85 31.81 11.56
CA GLY A 424 -7.13 32.03 10.90
C GLY A 424 -8.34 31.62 11.73
N ALA A 425 -9.17 32.62 12.09
CA ALA A 425 -10.60 32.42 12.28
C ALA A 425 -11.25 32.32 10.89
N GLY A 426 -11.48 31.09 10.42
CA GLY A 426 -12.13 30.80 9.15
C GLY A 426 -12.33 29.30 9.03
N THR A 427 -13.57 28.88 8.78
CA THR A 427 -14.03 27.49 8.85
C THR A 427 -13.23 26.55 7.91
N THR A 428 -12.61 25.50 8.49
CA THR A 428 -11.68 24.45 7.97
C THR A 428 -10.18 24.80 8.00
N PRO A 429 -9.23 23.89 8.34
CA PRO A 429 -9.24 22.68 9.18
C PRO A 429 -8.62 22.93 10.58
N LEU A 430 -8.86 22.03 11.52
CA LEU A 430 -8.47 22.18 12.91
C LEU A 430 -6.98 21.85 13.12
N TYR A 431 -6.15 22.88 13.34
CA TYR A 431 -4.75 22.70 13.72
C TYR A 431 -4.67 22.32 15.21
N LEU A 432 -4.13 21.15 15.54
CA LEU A 432 -3.71 20.83 16.91
C LEU A 432 -2.45 21.64 17.23
N THR A 433 -2.59 22.76 17.93
CA THR A 433 -1.46 23.38 18.62
C THR A 433 -1.18 22.59 19.89
N SER A 434 -0.24 21.65 19.81
CA SER A 434 0.33 20.99 20.99
C SER A 434 1.48 21.84 21.54
N THR A 435 1.35 22.32 22.77
CA THR A 435 2.46 22.91 23.51
C THR A 435 3.15 21.80 24.27
N VAL A 436 4.43 21.56 23.97
CA VAL A 436 5.27 20.55 24.62
C VAL A 436 6.21 21.26 25.59
N SER A 437 6.09 20.95 26.87
CA SER A 437 6.87 21.60 27.94
C SER A 437 7.90 20.63 28.53
N TYR A 438 9.09 21.16 28.85
CA TYR A 438 10.23 20.43 29.41
C TYR A 438 10.71 21.10 30.70
N ASP A 439 10.94 20.34 31.77
CA ASP A 439 11.43 20.85 33.07
C ASP A 439 12.98 20.92 33.15
N THR A 440 13.65 21.31 32.07
CA THR A 440 15.12 21.43 32.07
C THR A 440 15.57 22.86 31.80
N ASN A 441 16.52 23.35 32.62
CA ASN A 441 17.12 24.68 32.50
C ASN A 441 18.13 24.79 31.32
N ALA A 442 18.18 23.80 30.42
CA ALA A 442 19.08 23.78 29.27
C ALA A 442 18.30 24.18 28.01
N ASN A 443 18.68 25.30 27.39
CA ASN A 443 18.01 25.88 26.23
C ASN A 443 18.28 25.09 24.93
N SER A 444 17.95 23.79 24.91
CA SER A 444 18.09 22.89 23.76
C SER A 444 16.78 22.11 23.53
N CYS A 445 15.82 22.74 22.86
CA CYS A 445 14.46 22.22 22.62
C CYS A 445 14.34 21.05 21.62
N LYS A 446 15.27 20.07 21.60
CA LYS A 446 15.26 19.00 20.58
C LYS A 446 15.57 17.56 21.02
N SER A 447 15.78 17.25 22.31
CA SER A 447 16.13 15.85 22.69
C SER A 447 15.75 15.40 24.12
N GLY A 448 14.77 16.02 24.77
CA GLY A 448 14.34 15.63 26.13
C GLY A 448 13.05 14.81 26.14
N LEU A 449 12.83 14.00 27.19
CA LEU A 449 11.52 13.41 27.50
C LEU A 449 10.56 14.55 27.93
N PRO A 450 9.38 14.70 27.30
CA PRO A 450 8.42 15.74 27.67
C PRO A 450 7.93 15.59 29.11
N SER A 451 7.79 16.71 29.83
CA SER A 451 7.14 16.73 31.14
C SER A 451 5.62 16.64 30.97
N TYR A 452 5.02 17.57 30.22
CA TYR A 452 3.61 17.50 29.86
C TYR A 452 3.34 18.06 28.47
N VAL A 453 2.25 17.61 27.87
CA VAL A 453 1.77 18.07 26.56
C VAL A 453 0.34 18.57 26.73
N THR A 454 0.10 19.84 26.42
CA THR A 454 -1.24 20.40 26.39
C THR A 454 -1.66 20.61 24.95
N THR A 455 -2.83 20.08 24.60
CA THR A 455 -3.43 20.23 23.28
C THR A 455 -4.83 20.82 23.45
N THR A 456 -5.05 21.99 22.85
CA THR A 456 -6.38 22.59 22.72
C THR A 456 -6.98 22.07 21.43
N VAL A 457 -8.08 21.29 21.48
CA VAL A 457 -8.60 20.58 20.29
C VAL A 457 -10.12 20.53 20.26
N GLY A 458 -10.69 20.95 19.12
CA GLY A 458 -11.98 20.47 18.63
C GLY A 458 -11.83 19.10 17.93
N ALA A 459 -12.18 18.03 18.64
CA ALA A 459 -12.46 16.66 18.16
C ALA A 459 -11.38 15.82 17.41
N PHE A 460 -10.88 14.81 18.15
CA PHE A 460 -10.35 13.47 17.79
C PHE A 460 -9.07 13.28 16.93
N ALA A 461 -7.98 12.90 17.61
CA ALA A 461 -7.33 11.56 17.62
C ALA A 461 -5.91 11.72 18.24
N VAL A 462 -5.79 11.58 19.57
CA VAL A 462 -4.55 11.90 20.33
C VAL A 462 -3.77 10.63 20.74
N CYS A 463 -4.28 9.43 20.45
CA CYS A 463 -3.80 8.22 21.11
C CYS A 463 -2.49 7.65 20.54
N ASP A 464 -2.25 7.73 19.23
CA ASP A 464 -1.09 7.07 18.60
C ASP A 464 0.19 7.93 18.67
N ASP A 465 0.06 9.26 18.52
CA ASP A 465 1.19 10.19 18.59
C ASP A 465 1.79 10.30 20.01
N MET A 466 0.97 10.07 21.04
CA MET A 466 1.39 10.23 22.44
C MET A 466 2.27 9.07 22.92
N ALA A 467 2.02 7.85 22.43
CA ALA A 467 2.88 6.70 22.69
C ALA A 467 4.28 6.90 22.09
N ALA A 468 4.36 7.53 20.90
CA ALA A 468 5.63 7.88 20.28
C ALA A 468 6.36 9.01 21.04
N ALA A 469 5.64 9.99 21.57
CA ALA A 469 6.22 11.14 22.29
C ALA A 469 6.80 10.76 23.67
N PHE A 470 6.15 9.87 24.41
CA PHE A 470 6.57 9.45 25.76
C PHE A 470 7.39 8.16 25.77
N GLY A 471 7.40 7.39 24.66
CA GLY A 471 8.13 6.14 24.54
C GLY A 471 7.67 5.11 25.60
N PRO A 472 8.60 4.40 26.28
CA PRO A 472 8.23 3.41 27.30
C PRO A 472 7.78 4.03 28.64
N ASN A 473 7.77 5.36 28.78
CA ASN A 473 7.50 6.03 30.05
C ASN A 473 5.99 6.09 30.35
N PRO A 474 5.59 5.94 31.63
CA PRO A 474 4.18 6.00 32.01
C PRO A 474 3.62 7.41 31.83
N TYR A 475 2.41 7.52 31.29
CA TYR A 475 1.73 8.81 31.09
C TYR A 475 0.22 8.72 31.37
N VAL A 476 -0.38 9.87 31.69
CA VAL A 476 -1.82 10.02 31.97
C VAL A 476 -2.40 11.15 31.13
N ILE A 477 -3.40 10.84 30.32
CA ILE A 477 -4.16 11.76 29.47
C ILE A 477 -5.43 12.17 30.21
N VAL A 478 -5.61 13.47 30.42
CA VAL A 478 -6.82 14.08 30.98
C VAL A 478 -7.52 14.89 29.88
N GLN A 479 -8.73 14.48 29.53
CA GLN A 479 -9.65 15.19 28.66
C GLN A 479 -10.68 15.93 29.49
N LYS A 480 -10.76 17.25 29.35
CA LYS A 480 -11.83 18.06 29.95
C LYS A 480 -12.86 18.42 28.88
N TYR A 481 -14.11 18.47 29.29
CA TYR A 481 -15.26 18.85 28.48
C TYR A 481 -15.87 20.15 29.05
N ASN A 482 -16.73 20.81 28.27
CA ASN A 482 -17.48 21.98 28.73
C ASN A 482 -18.39 21.58 29.91
N SER A 483 -18.51 22.45 30.92
CA SER A 483 -19.17 22.11 32.18
C SER A 483 -20.67 21.82 31.99
N GLY A 484 -21.16 20.70 32.54
CA GLY A 484 -22.57 20.30 32.50
C GLY A 484 -23.02 19.60 31.21
N GLN A 485 -22.08 19.19 30.34
CA GLN A 485 -22.36 18.54 29.05
C GLN A 485 -21.88 17.08 29.03
N SER A 486 -22.55 16.21 28.26
CA SER A 486 -22.10 14.82 28.08
C SER A 486 -20.71 14.78 27.42
N CYS A 487 -19.87 13.77 27.71
CA CYS A 487 -18.52 13.61 27.12
C CYS A 487 -18.54 13.22 25.61
N ALA A 488 -19.35 13.91 24.82
CA ALA A 488 -19.40 13.85 23.38
C ALA A 488 -18.20 14.57 22.77
N ALA A 489 -17.76 14.10 21.60
CA ALA A 489 -16.60 14.65 20.88
C ALA A 489 -16.67 16.17 20.65
N ALA A 490 -17.87 16.70 20.46
CA ALA A 490 -18.13 18.12 20.19
C ALA A 490 -17.93 19.03 21.41
N GLU A 491 -17.92 18.48 22.62
CA GLU A 491 -17.88 19.23 23.89
C GLU A 491 -16.49 19.23 24.53
N LEU A 492 -15.48 18.69 23.84
CA LEU A 492 -14.11 18.59 24.35
C LEU A 492 -13.47 19.97 24.42
N SER A 493 -13.09 20.40 25.62
CA SER A 493 -12.54 21.73 25.90
C SER A 493 -11.01 21.75 25.95
N SER A 494 -10.38 20.70 26.47
CA SER A 494 -8.91 20.56 26.46
C SER A 494 -8.46 19.12 26.64
N VAL A 495 -7.27 18.80 26.12
CA VAL A 495 -6.57 17.55 26.39
C VAL A 495 -5.21 17.87 26.98
N THR A 496 -4.89 17.29 28.13
CA THR A 496 -3.56 17.43 28.74
C THR A 496 -3.00 16.06 29.05
N THR A 497 -1.78 15.78 28.58
CA THR A 497 -1.05 14.56 28.91
C THR A 497 0.07 14.88 29.87
N TYR A 498 0.11 14.16 30.99
CA TYR A 498 1.07 14.31 32.07
C TYR A 498 2.02 13.12 32.09
N LEU A 499 3.33 13.38 32.20
CA LEU A 499 4.29 12.33 32.57
C LEU A 499 3.95 11.80 33.97
N ALA A 500 3.67 10.51 34.06
CA ALA A 500 3.22 9.84 35.28
C ALA A 500 4.36 9.06 35.95
N ASP A 501 5.52 9.70 36.10
CA ASP A 501 6.71 9.13 36.74
C ASP A 501 6.72 9.33 38.27
N GLY A 502 5.67 9.95 38.82
CA GLY A 502 5.55 10.23 40.24
C GLY A 502 6.46 11.34 40.75
N LYS A 503 7.19 12.06 39.88
CA LYS A 503 8.03 13.21 40.26
C LYS A 503 7.23 14.51 40.21
N CYS A 504 7.79 15.54 40.84
CA CYS A 504 7.26 16.90 40.71
C CYS A 504 7.77 17.50 39.39
N HIS A 505 6.85 18.00 38.58
CA HIS A 505 7.15 18.66 37.31
C HIS A 505 6.54 20.05 37.30
N LYS A 506 7.29 21.04 36.86
CA LYS A 506 6.78 22.41 36.70
C LYS A 506 5.82 22.49 35.51
N THR A 507 4.66 23.12 35.71
CA THR A 507 3.78 23.53 34.61
C THR A 507 4.10 24.95 34.15
N ASP A 508 4.52 25.80 35.08
CA ASP A 508 5.05 27.13 34.80
C ASP A 508 6.02 27.57 35.92
N THR A 509 6.42 28.85 35.96
CA THR A 509 7.33 29.37 36.98
C THR A 509 6.75 29.38 38.40
N ALA A 510 5.44 29.21 38.53
CA ALA A 510 4.69 29.32 39.78
C ALA A 510 3.85 28.08 40.10
N LYS A 511 3.68 27.11 39.19
CA LYS A 511 2.83 25.94 39.38
C LYS A 511 3.55 24.65 39.01
N SER A 512 3.13 23.56 39.61
CA SER A 512 3.67 22.23 39.36
C SER A 512 2.58 21.16 39.44
N TYR A 513 2.94 19.96 39.03
CA TYR A 513 2.09 18.79 39.15
C TYR A 513 2.89 17.54 39.52
N ARG A 514 2.18 16.53 40.05
CA ARG A 514 2.66 15.16 40.22
C ARG A 514 1.61 14.20 39.67
N ALA A 515 2.01 13.27 38.81
CA ALA A 515 1.10 12.26 38.28
C ALA A 515 1.63 10.85 38.55
N THR A 516 0.74 9.92 38.89
CA THR A 516 1.07 8.51 39.08
C THR A 516 0.05 7.60 38.40
N ARG A 517 0.48 6.41 37.98
CA ARG A 517 -0.35 5.36 37.37
C ARG A 517 0.02 4.00 37.93
N LYS A 518 -0.97 3.30 38.49
CA LYS A 518 -0.80 1.98 39.12
C LYS A 518 -1.05 0.85 38.11
N ALA A 519 -0.65 -0.37 38.49
CA ALA A 519 -0.82 -1.58 37.67
C ALA A 519 -2.28 -1.99 37.45
N ASP A 520 -3.20 -1.55 38.32
CA ASP A 520 -4.65 -1.74 38.18
C ASP A 520 -5.30 -0.71 37.23
N ASN A 521 -4.49 0.06 36.49
CA ASN A 521 -4.89 1.17 35.61
C ASN A 521 -5.53 2.37 36.33
N SER A 522 -5.53 2.42 37.66
CA SER A 522 -5.86 3.64 38.40
C SER A 522 -4.74 4.68 38.25
N ALA A 523 -5.10 5.96 38.31
CA ALA A 523 -4.16 7.07 38.16
C ALA A 523 -4.52 8.24 39.08
N THR A 524 -3.54 9.08 39.37
CA THR A 524 -3.77 10.36 40.05
C THR A 524 -3.01 11.46 39.34
N VAL A 525 -3.64 12.62 39.20
CA VAL A 525 -2.97 13.88 38.84
C VAL A 525 -3.20 14.87 39.96
N GLN A 526 -2.12 15.27 40.63
CA GLN A 526 -2.11 16.29 41.68
C GLN A 526 -1.52 17.56 41.09
N SER A 527 -2.27 18.66 41.13
CA SER A 527 -1.79 19.98 40.74
C SER A 527 -1.52 20.82 41.99
N TYR A 528 -0.47 21.64 41.94
CA TYR A 528 -0.03 22.49 43.03
C TYR A 528 0.02 23.95 42.56
N THR A 529 -0.20 24.86 43.51
CA THR A 529 -0.14 26.32 43.25
C THR A 529 1.25 26.91 43.43
N ASP A 530 2.26 26.08 43.71
CA ASP A 530 3.68 26.45 43.72
C ASP A 530 4.48 25.59 42.71
N ALA A 531 5.73 25.96 42.44
CA ALA A 531 6.59 25.27 41.49
C ALA A 531 7.35 24.05 42.07
N VAL A 532 7.11 23.69 43.34
CA VAL A 532 7.89 22.67 44.08
C VAL A 532 7.03 21.54 44.65
N CYS A 533 5.73 21.53 44.32
CA CYS A 533 4.75 20.55 44.80
C CYS A 533 4.57 20.57 46.33
N GLY A 534 4.50 21.76 46.94
CA GLY A 534 4.42 21.94 48.40
C GLY A 534 3.05 22.36 48.95
N THR A 535 2.27 23.16 48.22
CA THR A 535 1.10 23.89 48.72
C THR A 535 -0.03 24.01 47.67
N GLY A 536 -1.28 24.07 48.14
CA GLY A 536 -2.48 24.29 47.32
C GLY A 536 -2.85 23.11 46.42
N GLU A 537 -3.19 21.96 47.03
CA GLU A 537 -3.46 20.70 46.33
C GLU A 537 -4.86 20.63 45.72
N THR A 538 -4.94 20.24 44.45
CA THR A 538 -6.18 19.71 43.84
C THR A 538 -5.89 18.34 43.25
N VAL A 539 -6.60 17.31 43.71
CA VAL A 539 -6.42 15.92 43.27
C VAL A 539 -7.50 15.56 42.25
N THR A 540 -7.09 15.09 41.08
CA THR A 540 -7.97 14.41 40.13
C THR A 540 -7.71 12.91 40.19
N PRO A 541 -8.48 12.14 40.99
CA PRO A 541 -8.33 10.69 41.07
C PRO A 541 -9.01 9.98 39.90
N VAL A 542 -8.42 8.86 39.47
CA VAL A 542 -8.97 7.95 38.46
C VAL A 542 -9.04 6.56 39.06
N SER A 543 -10.24 6.00 39.17
CA SER A 543 -10.46 4.63 39.63
C SER A 543 -10.01 3.60 38.58
N ALA A 544 -9.73 2.37 39.01
CA ALA A 544 -9.38 1.26 38.11
C ALA A 544 -10.45 0.99 37.04
N SER A 545 -11.73 1.21 37.35
CA SER A 545 -12.84 1.06 36.40
C SER A 545 -12.90 2.18 35.36
N GLN A 546 -12.52 3.42 35.73
CA GLN A 546 -12.44 4.55 34.81
C GLN A 546 -11.29 4.37 33.80
N GLY A 547 -10.12 3.91 34.27
CA GLY A 547 -8.94 3.70 33.44
C GLY A 547 -9.02 2.53 32.45
N THR A 548 -10.01 1.63 32.60
CA THR A 548 -10.25 0.49 31.69
C THR A 548 -11.40 0.71 30.72
N SER A 549 -12.43 1.48 31.09
CA SER A 549 -13.65 1.67 30.27
C SER A 549 -13.73 3.03 29.57
N ASN A 550 -12.71 3.90 29.70
CA ASN A 550 -12.74 5.30 29.20
C ASN A 550 -14.01 6.06 29.63
N ALA A 551 -14.53 5.74 30.81
CA ALA A 551 -15.85 6.20 31.28
C ALA A 551 -15.82 7.70 31.63
N CYS A 552 -16.86 8.42 31.22
CA CYS A 552 -17.06 9.85 31.50
C CYS A 552 -17.56 10.04 32.94
N THR A 553 -16.90 10.93 33.71
CA THR A 553 -17.41 11.36 35.02
C THR A 553 -17.39 12.88 35.08
N SER A 554 -18.58 13.49 35.13
CA SER A 554 -18.83 14.92 35.37
C SER A 554 -17.91 15.87 34.60
N ASP A 555 -17.81 15.69 33.28
CA ASP A 555 -17.07 16.54 32.33
C ASP A 555 -15.56 16.24 32.20
N THR A 556 -15.06 15.13 32.73
CA THR A 556 -13.65 14.70 32.54
C THR A 556 -13.54 13.22 32.18
N LYS A 557 -12.66 12.89 31.23
CA LYS A 557 -12.19 11.53 30.93
C LYS A 557 -10.69 11.42 31.19
N VAL A 558 -10.25 10.32 31.79
CA VAL A 558 -8.82 10.10 32.07
C VAL A 558 -8.41 8.68 31.71
N TYR A 559 -7.33 8.54 30.94
CA TYR A 559 -6.78 7.25 30.49
C TYR A 559 -5.27 7.38 30.22
N GLY A 560 -4.53 6.29 29.98
CA GLY A 560 -3.08 6.35 29.78
C GLY A 560 -2.42 4.98 29.67
N ALA A 561 -1.09 4.93 29.59
CA ALA A 561 -0.32 3.68 29.46
C ALA A 561 0.90 3.65 30.40
N GLY A 562 1.41 2.45 30.71
CA GLY A 562 2.57 2.22 31.59
C GLY A 562 2.25 2.21 33.10
N THR A 563 3.21 1.74 33.91
CA THR A 563 3.14 1.74 35.37
C THR A 563 4.25 2.60 35.96
N THR A 564 3.93 3.44 36.95
CA THR A 564 4.94 4.27 37.62
C THR A 564 5.91 3.38 38.42
N PRO A 565 7.23 3.46 38.18
CA PRO A 565 8.22 2.78 39.03
C PRO A 565 8.14 3.29 40.47
N LEU A 566 8.34 2.41 41.46
CA LEU A 566 8.39 2.83 42.87
C LEU A 566 9.71 3.58 43.12
N TYR A 567 9.63 4.91 43.28
CA TYR A 567 10.77 5.76 43.62
C TYR A 567 10.89 5.92 45.14
N LEU A 568 12.13 5.86 45.67
CA LEU A 568 12.41 6.22 47.05
C LEU A 568 12.69 7.72 47.13
N THR A 569 11.94 8.47 47.94
CA THR A 569 12.39 9.77 48.44
C THR A 569 13.55 9.55 49.41
N SER A 570 14.77 9.87 48.98
CA SER A 570 15.97 9.78 49.81
C SER A 570 16.36 11.17 50.33
N THR A 571 16.42 11.33 51.65
CA THR A 571 17.04 12.50 52.29
C THR A 571 18.49 12.17 52.56
N VAL A 572 19.43 12.91 51.97
CA VAL A 572 20.87 12.73 52.22
C VAL A 572 21.33 13.83 53.16
N ASN A 573 21.76 13.44 54.36
CA ASN A 573 22.33 14.37 55.35
C ASN A 573 23.86 14.37 55.20
N TYR A 574 24.45 15.53 55.00
CA TYR A 574 25.89 15.74 54.94
C TYR A 574 26.36 16.42 56.23
N ASP A 575 27.48 15.97 56.79
CA ASP A 575 28.12 16.58 57.98
C ASP A 575 29.07 17.73 57.61
N THR A 576 28.82 18.40 56.49
CA THR A 576 29.70 19.44 55.93
C THR A 576 28.89 20.60 55.34
N ASP A 577 29.39 21.82 55.49
CA ASP A 577 28.79 23.07 54.97
C ASP A 577 28.88 23.23 53.43
N ALA A 578 29.22 22.16 52.69
CA ALA A 578 29.41 22.20 51.23
C ALA A 578 28.10 21.93 50.48
N ASN A 579 27.63 22.94 49.74
CA ASN A 579 26.32 22.95 49.06
C ASN A 579 26.39 22.31 47.65
N THR A 580 26.67 21.02 47.55
CA THR A 580 26.59 20.27 46.27
C THR A 580 25.70 19.04 46.41
N CYS A 581 24.52 19.08 45.80
CA CYS A 581 23.58 17.95 45.73
C CYS A 581 23.71 17.21 44.40
N SER A 582 23.76 15.87 44.43
CA SER A 582 23.66 15.06 43.21
C SER A 582 22.19 14.92 42.80
N SER A 583 21.87 15.26 41.55
CA SER A 583 20.51 15.16 41.00
C SER A 583 20.22 13.75 40.49
N GLY A 584 19.50 12.95 41.27
CA GLY A 584 18.94 11.66 40.84
C GLY A 584 18.24 10.93 41.98
N ALA A 585 16.93 10.66 41.85
CA ALA A 585 16.21 9.81 42.80
C ALA A 585 16.50 8.33 42.48
N PRO A 586 17.10 7.54 43.38
CA PRO A 586 17.38 6.14 43.14
C PRO A 586 16.06 5.35 43.05
N THR A 587 16.02 4.36 42.16
CA THR A 587 14.92 3.38 42.12
C THR A 587 15.24 2.24 43.07
N VAL A 588 14.24 1.46 43.50
CA VAL A 588 14.47 0.26 44.34
C VAL A 588 15.51 -0.68 43.71
N SER A 589 15.59 -0.75 42.38
CA SER A 589 16.51 -1.61 41.63
C SER A 589 17.93 -1.04 41.47
N SER A 590 18.11 0.28 41.44
CA SER A 590 19.45 0.92 41.33
C SER A 590 20.09 1.24 42.68
N TYR A 591 19.29 1.34 43.75
CA TYR A 591 19.70 1.86 45.06
C TYR A 591 21.00 1.26 45.61
N LYS A 592 21.21 -0.06 45.48
CA LYS A 592 22.43 -0.73 45.98
C LYS A 592 23.69 -0.27 45.24
N ALA A 593 23.61 -0.10 43.92
CA ALA A 593 24.72 0.37 43.11
C ALA A 593 24.98 1.87 43.35
N ASP A 594 23.91 2.66 43.49
CA ASP A 594 24.00 4.09 43.76
C ASP A 594 24.68 4.38 45.10
N MET A 595 24.34 3.62 46.17
CA MET A 595 25.01 3.74 47.47
C MET A 595 26.46 3.25 47.44
N ALA A 596 26.77 2.18 46.68
CA ALA A 596 28.15 1.74 46.52
C ALA A 596 29.03 2.82 45.88
N ALA A 597 28.50 3.56 44.91
CA ALA A 597 29.19 4.70 44.31
C ALA A 597 29.30 5.90 45.29
N ALA A 598 28.24 6.19 46.04
CA ALA A 598 28.19 7.34 46.95
C ALA A 598 29.14 7.21 48.16
N PHE A 599 29.22 6.02 48.76
CA PHE A 599 30.08 5.77 49.93
C PHE A 599 31.51 5.35 49.54
N GLY A 600 31.74 4.97 48.28
CA GLY A 600 33.04 4.59 47.76
C GLY A 600 33.64 3.42 48.54
N SER A 601 34.86 3.58 49.04
CA SER A 601 35.56 2.56 49.83
C SER A 601 35.17 2.53 51.32
N ASN A 602 34.29 3.42 51.78
CA ASN A 602 33.88 3.45 53.19
C ASN A 602 32.87 2.35 53.52
N PRO A 603 32.94 1.72 54.70
CA PRO A 603 31.96 0.73 55.12
C PRO A 603 30.59 1.38 55.36
N TYR A 604 29.51 0.80 54.84
CA TYR A 604 28.14 1.27 55.05
C TYR A 604 27.19 0.10 55.29
N LEU A 605 26.01 0.41 55.84
CA LEU A 605 24.93 -0.54 56.13
C LEU A 605 23.62 -0.04 55.53
N ILE A 606 22.93 -0.88 54.75
CA ILE A 606 21.59 -0.53 54.25
C ILE A 606 20.54 -1.25 55.10
N VAL A 607 19.71 -0.48 55.80
CA VAL A 607 18.59 -0.98 56.59
C VAL A 607 17.28 -0.73 55.83
N LYS A 608 16.55 -1.80 55.51
CA LYS A 608 15.21 -1.75 54.91
C LYS A 608 14.18 -2.10 55.96
N THR A 609 13.21 -1.23 56.18
CA THR A 609 12.06 -1.46 57.07
C THR A 609 10.81 -1.71 56.25
N TYR A 610 9.95 -2.61 56.74
CA TYR A 610 8.69 -2.99 56.10
C TYR A 610 7.50 -2.72 57.02
N ASN A 611 6.30 -2.62 56.46
CA ASN A 611 5.08 -2.54 57.25
C ASN A 611 4.91 -3.79 58.14
N THR A 612 4.42 -3.59 59.37
CA THR A 612 4.37 -4.63 60.41
C THR A 612 3.70 -5.92 59.93
N GLY A 613 4.37 -7.06 60.08
CA GLY A 613 3.85 -8.40 59.82
C GLY A 613 3.84 -8.83 58.35
N LYS A 614 4.53 -8.13 57.44
CA LYS A 614 4.44 -8.34 55.98
C LYS A 614 5.63 -9.03 55.31
N LYS A 615 6.54 -9.63 56.09
CA LYS A 615 7.58 -10.59 55.62
C LYS A 615 8.36 -10.14 54.36
N CYS A 616 8.82 -8.90 54.32
CA CYS A 616 9.65 -8.32 53.27
C CYS A 616 9.09 -8.27 51.83
N ALA A 617 7.77 -8.26 51.62
CA ALA A 617 7.23 -8.04 50.28
C ALA A 617 7.70 -6.68 49.72
N ALA A 618 8.15 -6.63 48.46
CA ALA A 618 8.70 -5.40 47.86
C ALA A 618 7.69 -4.24 47.82
N ALA A 619 6.40 -4.55 47.74
CA ALA A 619 5.30 -3.58 47.79
C ALA A 619 5.02 -3.00 49.19
N GLU A 620 5.59 -3.60 50.24
CA GLU A 620 5.35 -3.26 51.66
C GLU A 620 6.56 -2.58 52.30
N LEU A 621 7.51 -2.12 51.48
CA LEU A 621 8.70 -1.40 51.92
C LEU A 621 8.28 -0.03 52.48
N SER A 622 8.49 0.18 53.77
CA SER A 622 8.10 1.40 54.49
C SER A 622 9.23 2.42 54.58
N GLY A 623 10.48 1.96 54.51
CA GLY A 623 11.64 2.84 54.57
C GLY A 623 12.95 2.14 54.19
N VAL A 624 13.91 2.93 53.72
CA VAL A 624 15.30 2.49 53.52
C VAL A 624 16.23 3.57 54.03
N THR A 625 17.09 3.20 54.98
CA THR A 625 18.08 4.08 55.57
C THR A 625 19.47 3.48 55.38
N THR A 626 20.41 4.25 54.85
CA THR A 626 21.81 3.83 54.72
C THR A 626 22.67 4.56 55.75
N TYR A 627 23.43 3.82 56.53
CA TYR A 627 24.30 4.34 57.59
C TYR A 627 25.77 4.19 57.20
N LEU A 628 26.55 5.26 57.34
CA LEU A 628 28.01 5.17 57.32
C LEU A 628 28.49 4.42 58.57
N ALA A 629 29.20 3.31 58.38
CA ALA A 629 29.53 2.35 59.43
C ALA A 629 31.02 2.39 59.83
N ASP A 630 31.56 3.59 59.98
CA ASP A 630 32.97 3.87 60.30
C ASP A 630 33.27 3.92 61.81
N GLY A 631 32.26 3.69 62.66
CA GLY A 631 32.36 3.73 64.12
C GLY A 631 32.38 5.15 64.72
N LYS A 632 32.28 6.21 63.91
CA LYS A 632 32.24 7.59 64.38
C LYS A 632 30.80 8.06 64.63
N CYS A 633 30.68 9.18 65.32
CA CYS A 633 29.40 9.85 65.55
C CYS A 633 29.01 10.71 64.33
N HIS A 634 27.79 10.52 63.84
CA HIS A 634 27.22 11.24 62.69
C HIS A 634 25.89 11.88 63.07
N LYS A 635 25.70 13.15 62.73
CA LYS A 635 24.44 13.88 63.01
C LYS A 635 23.34 13.48 62.03
N THR A 636 22.13 13.27 62.54
CA THR A 636 20.92 13.01 61.72
C THR A 636 19.93 14.17 61.74
N GLY A 637 20.14 15.15 62.62
CA GLY A 637 19.36 16.37 62.76
C GLY A 637 19.99 17.30 63.80
N SER A 638 19.31 18.40 64.14
CA SER A 638 19.81 19.39 65.11
C SER A 638 19.96 18.84 66.53
N SER A 639 19.30 17.72 66.86
CA SER A 639 19.27 17.14 68.20
C SER A 639 19.38 15.60 68.22
N THR A 640 19.79 14.96 67.12
CA THR A 640 19.92 13.50 67.05
C THR A 640 21.17 13.09 66.30
N SER A 641 21.75 11.95 66.66
CA SER A 641 22.95 11.40 66.03
C SER A 641 22.94 9.87 66.04
N TYR A 642 23.86 9.26 65.31
CA TYR A 642 24.07 7.81 65.33
C TYR A 642 25.57 7.47 65.27
N ALA A 643 25.91 6.27 65.73
CA ALA A 643 27.19 5.63 65.45
C ALA A 643 26.91 4.20 64.96
N ALA A 644 27.58 3.78 63.89
CA ALA A 644 27.41 2.46 63.33
C ALA A 644 28.76 1.79 63.03
N THR A 645 28.83 0.48 63.21
CA THR A 645 30.02 -0.33 62.92
C THR A 645 29.63 -1.59 62.16
N ARG A 646 30.43 -1.98 61.17
CA ARG A 646 30.27 -3.24 60.42
C ARG A 646 31.57 -4.04 60.47
N SER A 647 31.49 -5.28 60.95
CA SER A 647 32.60 -6.22 61.05
C SER A 647 32.79 -7.01 59.75
N ALA A 648 33.97 -7.61 59.57
CA ALA A 648 34.30 -8.40 58.38
C ALA A 648 33.46 -9.69 58.26
N ASP A 649 32.97 -10.23 59.36
CA ASP A 649 32.08 -11.39 59.43
C ASP A 649 30.62 -11.07 59.08
N GLY A 650 30.32 -9.81 58.71
CA GLY A 650 28.98 -9.34 58.37
C GLY A 650 28.12 -8.94 59.58
N SER A 651 28.61 -9.09 60.81
CA SER A 651 27.95 -8.54 61.99
C SER A 651 27.99 -7.01 61.99
N ALA A 652 26.95 -6.38 62.54
CA ALA A 652 26.82 -4.93 62.53
C ALA A 652 26.10 -4.40 63.76
N VAL A 653 26.41 -3.17 64.14
CA VAL A 653 25.74 -2.43 65.21
C VAL A 653 25.38 -1.05 64.71
N ILE A 654 24.16 -0.61 64.98
CA ILE A 654 23.71 0.77 64.79
C ILE A 654 23.16 1.26 66.13
N GLN A 655 23.78 2.30 66.69
CA GLN A 655 23.32 2.97 67.90
C GLN A 655 22.81 4.35 67.52
N SER A 656 21.54 4.63 67.79
CA SER A 656 20.99 5.98 67.73
C SER A 656 21.17 6.68 69.07
N TYR A 657 21.19 8.01 69.04
CA TYR A 657 21.33 8.89 70.20
C TYR A 657 20.30 10.02 70.11
N THR A 658 19.76 10.42 71.26
CA THR A 658 18.75 11.48 71.36
C THR A 658 19.36 12.87 71.53
N ASP A 659 20.67 13.00 71.32
CA ASP A 659 21.42 14.25 71.20
C ASP A 659 22.29 14.24 69.93
N ALA A 660 22.90 15.38 69.58
CA ALA A 660 23.70 15.54 68.37
C ALA A 660 25.20 15.15 68.51
N THR A 661 25.61 14.66 69.68
CA THR A 661 27.02 14.40 70.06
C THR A 661 27.30 12.96 70.47
N CYS A 662 26.35 12.06 70.23
CA CYS A 662 26.40 10.66 70.65
C CYS A 662 26.63 10.46 72.18
N GLY A 663 26.11 11.35 73.02
CA GLY A 663 26.30 11.31 74.47
C GLY A 663 25.21 10.56 75.25
N VAL A 664 23.98 10.58 74.76
CA VAL A 664 22.76 10.03 75.38
C VAL A 664 22.22 8.92 74.50
N ALA A 665 22.49 7.68 74.92
CA ALA A 665 22.12 6.49 74.15
C ALA A 665 20.60 6.36 73.96
N GLY A 666 20.18 6.24 72.70
CA GLY A 666 18.83 5.89 72.28
C GLY A 666 18.71 4.39 71.96
N THR A 667 18.11 4.06 70.81
CA THR A 667 17.87 2.67 70.40
C THR A 667 19.13 2.03 69.80
N ARG A 668 19.32 0.74 70.10
CA ARG A 668 20.43 -0.07 69.59
C ARG A 668 19.92 -1.21 68.73
N LEU A 669 20.33 -1.25 67.47
CA LEU A 669 20.15 -2.39 66.58
C LEU A 669 21.46 -3.19 66.51
N THR A 670 21.40 -4.48 66.83
CA THR A 670 22.54 -5.41 66.72
C THR A 670 22.20 -6.51 65.73
N VAL A 671 23.07 -6.73 64.76
CA VAL A 671 22.96 -7.75 63.71
C VAL A 671 24.10 -8.73 63.89
N THR A 672 23.77 -9.99 64.12
CA THR A 672 24.76 -11.08 64.24
C THR A 672 25.15 -11.60 62.85
N ALA A 673 26.30 -12.26 62.75
CA ALA A 673 26.75 -12.88 61.49
C ALA A 673 25.74 -13.90 60.93
N ALA A 674 24.98 -14.58 61.80
CA ALA A 674 23.93 -15.54 61.42
C ALA A 674 22.69 -14.87 60.79
N GLN A 675 22.44 -13.59 61.08
CA GLN A 675 21.29 -12.83 60.56
C GLN A 675 21.53 -12.19 59.19
N THR A 676 22.71 -12.42 58.58
CA THR A 676 23.07 -11.97 57.22
C THR A 676 22.27 -12.67 56.11
N ALA A 677 21.54 -13.75 56.45
CA ALA A 677 20.63 -14.46 55.54
C ALA A 677 19.39 -13.64 55.14
N ASN A 678 19.17 -12.45 55.75
CA ASN A 678 18.19 -11.46 55.30
C ASN A 678 16.73 -11.96 55.31
N SER A 679 16.35 -12.70 56.34
CA SER A 679 14.97 -13.09 56.65
C SER A 679 14.27 -11.97 57.45
N CYS A 680 13.01 -11.64 57.17
CA CYS A 680 12.21 -10.75 58.04
C CYS A 680 11.38 -11.52 59.07
N ALA A 681 11.76 -12.75 59.38
CA ALA A 681 11.16 -13.50 60.47
C ALA A 681 11.92 -13.21 61.77
N ALA A 682 11.20 -13.22 62.90
CA ALA A 682 11.80 -13.12 64.23
C ALA A 682 12.43 -14.47 64.65
N ASP A 683 13.41 -14.95 63.89
CA ASP A 683 14.12 -16.21 64.12
C ASP A 683 15.65 -16.00 64.16
N ALA A 684 16.41 -17.07 64.39
CA ALA A 684 17.87 -17.01 64.50
C ALA A 684 18.57 -16.49 63.22
N GLY A 685 17.87 -16.42 62.08
CA GLY A 685 18.39 -15.97 60.79
C GLY A 685 17.81 -14.63 60.30
N GLY A 686 16.98 -13.94 61.10
CA GLY A 686 16.27 -12.74 60.67
C GLY A 686 16.02 -11.69 61.75
N ILE A 687 15.51 -10.53 61.32
CA ILE A 687 15.04 -9.44 62.19
C ILE A 687 13.61 -9.12 61.75
N LEU A 688 12.65 -9.10 62.69
CA LEU A 688 11.25 -8.86 62.35
C LEU A 688 11.10 -7.57 61.54
N ASP A 689 10.45 -7.70 60.37
CA ASP A 689 10.13 -6.59 59.46
C ASP A 689 11.32 -5.72 59.02
N THR A 690 12.55 -6.22 59.16
CA THR A 690 13.78 -5.48 58.87
C THR A 690 14.79 -6.34 58.10
N LYS A 691 15.39 -5.79 57.04
CA LYS A 691 16.58 -6.38 56.37
C LYS A 691 17.78 -5.47 56.51
N VAL A 692 18.95 -6.04 56.77
CA VAL A 692 20.22 -5.30 56.87
C VAL A 692 21.23 -5.91 55.89
N LEU A 693 21.77 -5.09 54.98
CA LEU A 693 22.66 -5.48 53.89
C LEU A 693 24.06 -4.86 54.06
#